data_AF-A0A504XYH9-F1
#
_entry.id   AF-A0A504XYH9-F1
#
_cell.length_a   1.000
_cell.length_b   1.000
_cell.length_c   1.000
_cell.angle_alpha   90.00
_cell.angle_beta   90.00
_cell.angle_gamma   90.00
#
_symmetry.space_group_name_H-M   'P 1'
#
loop_
_entity.id
_entity.type
_entity.pdbx_description
1 polymer ?
#
loop_
_entity_poly.entity_id
_entity_poly.type
_entity_poly.pdbx_seq_one_letter_code
_entity_poly.pdbx_strand_id
1 'polypeptide(L)'
;MKRIETVSKHLQDNEFVRVERRGGVGLIRMLSSAPPRSHIGGCILCAPMRAQVLGALKTLEADADCRLIVLTSTSHRFFSSGIDIANFTECFISDPTAQPPVPSLSELTAAVAMCPKVCVAVIQGLCSSWGLELALAADYRICEVNAHFRFPEVRFGITPGGGGAQRLVCLVGVPHALNMLCYGRRVYAKEAHQIGLVDAPAYSAPHFWTALGGFLEKHVTAATPGTPGGHGEKATGLSTLEEARAAKAVAVHRRRSCPAYAKHSLFNRGWYAWMEHKLRESVPREVRAPYRAIEAVKLAVTHSCRFDRRRSVPSSNGAEQNDAAAAYTAAERALFESCLLLPETQAMQHLMRASQRTSMSWERKWISQQRPVPGLAIINDRSSAVHVAVSPPVSAASVSDLHTDDGTARLGLKKVAVIGAGTMGTSIALMLLRQSEIEVILVEADAQRQAVARHAIEDYLRSRVEAHRLSKHRFDDMLHRLRVTGSCIAPFPPVLADADLVFECAPEVAAIKQNILAGLDSVCKRSTILATGSSAQDVNELAAVTQRPGQVLGIHFFPPANESPLVEVIRGAATEGWVVERVMHLLCQLDKYPILSVSRHGYVGTRLLLTALYQAYAMLEDGCFPLQIDSVLRKDFHFTRGLFELEDIMGLDVIAMARASMMAVAARASGSSVPTPKRVGIEPSVPSAFELSNAWCPPSRPVFDIPNALVAAGALGRKTREGWYKYLTPQEASLGYRLRHPIASWLWTGSAPNRLGTGNTAKDGSAAGATTAAGCASMLLDASTTPLVAASSAASRERYPLVSLSSLIRQHNYSIEYRTIDCSKRRRVTRRPFCEEEIFERIVFAMINEAAKIMADGIVTNAADIDCISVYGFGFPAWKGGLCYYADHVAGIDKVVRKMQVYQRALGSEEFPAPCLALREMQVKGMTFASMFK
;
A
#
# COMPACT_ATOMS: atom_id res chain seq x y z
N MET A 1 -43.83 8.60 -2.34
CA MET A 1 -42.59 7.88 -2.71
C MET A 1 -42.70 6.33 -2.69
N LYS A 2 -43.89 5.72 -2.80
CA LYS A 2 -44.08 4.23 -2.80
C LYS A 2 -43.85 3.53 -4.17
N ARG A 3 -43.20 4.16 -5.15
CA ARG A 3 -43.14 3.66 -6.56
C ARG A 3 -41.76 3.69 -7.21
N ILE A 4 -40.68 3.52 -6.44
CA ILE A 4 -39.31 3.39 -7.00
C ILE A 4 -39.09 2.01 -7.69
N GLU A 5 -40.05 1.08 -7.60
CA GLU A 5 -39.94 -0.28 -8.13
C GLU A 5 -40.40 -0.47 -9.59
N THR A 6 -40.92 0.57 -10.26
CA THR A 6 -41.53 0.41 -11.59
C THR A 6 -40.55 0.75 -12.71
N VAL A 7 -39.98 -0.30 -13.32
CA VAL A 7 -39.27 -0.36 -14.63
C VAL A 7 -38.04 0.56 -14.77
N SER A 8 -36.85 -0.04 -14.81
CA SER A 8 -35.60 0.65 -15.18
C SER A 8 -35.53 0.80 -16.69
N LYS A 9 -35.51 2.03 -17.22
CA LYS A 9 -35.25 2.27 -18.65
C LYS A 9 -33.74 2.42 -18.84
N HIS A 10 -33.12 1.54 -19.62
CA HIS A 10 -31.74 1.70 -20.05
C HIS A 10 -31.70 2.81 -21.10
N LEU A 11 -30.91 3.87 -20.84
CA LEU A 11 -30.79 5.01 -21.74
C LEU A 11 -29.55 4.90 -22.64
N GLN A 12 -28.46 4.40 -22.08
CA GLN A 12 -27.18 4.23 -22.76
C GLN A 12 -26.36 3.18 -22.03
N ASP A 13 -25.72 2.27 -22.76
CA ASP A 13 -24.72 1.36 -22.22
C ASP A 13 -23.44 1.55 -23.04
N ASN A 14 -22.43 2.18 -22.43
CA ASN A 14 -21.11 2.33 -23.03
C ASN A 14 -20.12 1.41 -22.33
N GLU A 15 -18.92 1.30 -22.90
CA GLU A 15 -17.84 0.50 -22.35
C GLU A 15 -17.51 0.81 -20.87
N PHE A 16 -17.50 2.09 -20.44
CA PHE A 16 -17.09 2.48 -19.08
C PHE A 16 -18.22 3.05 -18.21
N VAL A 17 -19.35 3.42 -18.82
CA VAL A 17 -20.46 4.07 -18.12
C VAL A 17 -21.79 3.53 -18.60
N ARG A 18 -22.62 3.08 -17.65
CA ARG A 18 -24.01 2.71 -17.88
C ARG A 18 -24.95 3.78 -17.35
N VAL A 19 -25.94 4.15 -18.16
CA VAL A 19 -26.95 5.15 -17.83
C VAL A 19 -28.32 4.47 -17.70
N GLU A 20 -28.91 4.57 -16.50
CA GLU A 20 -30.23 4.03 -16.19
C GLU A 20 -31.16 5.15 -15.74
N ARG A 21 -32.46 5.02 -16.01
CA ARG A 21 -33.49 5.93 -15.51
C ARG A 21 -34.55 5.15 -14.75
N ARG A 22 -34.80 5.56 -13.50
CA ARG A 22 -35.84 5.00 -12.62
C ARG A 22 -36.72 6.12 -12.11
N GLY A 23 -37.93 6.24 -12.66
CA GLY A 23 -38.81 7.37 -12.39
C GLY A 23 -38.13 8.70 -12.74
N GLY A 24 -38.04 9.62 -11.77
CA GLY A 24 -37.35 10.91 -11.91
C GLY A 24 -35.84 10.89 -11.59
N VAL A 25 -35.26 9.71 -11.33
CA VAL A 25 -33.85 9.55 -10.96
C VAL A 25 -33.07 8.98 -12.15
N GLY A 26 -32.09 9.72 -12.64
CA GLY A 26 -31.06 9.23 -13.55
C GLY A 26 -29.88 8.66 -12.78
N LEU A 27 -29.36 7.52 -13.20
CA LEU A 27 -28.18 6.88 -12.62
C LEU A 27 -27.07 6.83 -13.66
N ILE A 28 -25.91 7.37 -13.28
CA ILE A 28 -24.66 7.21 -13.99
C ILE A 28 -23.84 6.21 -13.19
N ARG A 29 -23.74 4.99 -13.71
CA ARG A 29 -22.99 3.89 -13.11
C ARG A 29 -21.65 3.76 -13.81
N MET A 30 -20.58 4.08 -13.10
CA MET A 30 -19.23 3.76 -13.56
C MET A 30 -19.04 2.24 -13.51
N LEU A 31 -18.56 1.69 -14.62
CA LEU A 31 -18.32 0.27 -14.78
C LEU A 31 -16.90 -0.08 -14.36
N SER A 32 -16.71 -1.30 -13.83
CA SER A 32 -15.39 -1.81 -13.49
C SER A 32 -14.58 -2.28 -14.72
N SER A 33 -15.16 -2.18 -15.92
CA SER A 33 -14.58 -2.51 -17.23
C SER A 33 -13.50 -1.52 -17.70
N ALA A 34 -13.03 -0.61 -16.83
CA ALA A 34 -11.87 0.24 -17.12
C ALA A 34 -10.71 -0.62 -17.68
N PRO A 35 -9.88 -0.08 -18.60
CA PRO A 35 -8.85 -0.87 -19.26
C PRO A 35 -7.98 -1.59 -18.21
N PRO A 36 -7.44 -2.79 -18.50
CA PRO A 36 -6.77 -3.66 -17.52
C PRO A 36 -5.50 -3.06 -16.88
N ARG A 37 -5.20 -1.79 -17.15
CA ARG A 37 -3.91 -1.13 -16.89
C ARG A 37 -3.68 -0.64 -15.46
N SER A 38 -4.62 -0.81 -14.52
CA SER A 38 -4.38 -0.49 -13.10
C SER A 38 -4.46 -1.69 -12.18
N HIS A 39 -3.41 -1.84 -11.36
CA HIS A 39 -3.24 -2.87 -10.35
C HIS A 39 -4.32 -2.89 -9.25
N ILE A 40 -5.03 -1.79 -9.02
CA ILE A 40 -6.06 -1.71 -7.96
C ILE A 40 -7.37 -2.37 -8.43
N GLY A 41 -7.55 -2.51 -9.76
CA GLY A 41 -8.86 -2.76 -10.35
C GLY A 41 -9.87 -1.64 -10.05
N GLY A 42 -10.91 -1.54 -10.85
CA GLY A 42 -12.04 -0.62 -10.60
C GLY A 42 -12.05 0.64 -11.47
N CYS A 43 -12.96 1.57 -11.11
CA CYS A 43 -13.32 2.71 -11.95
C CYS A 43 -12.24 3.80 -11.94
N ILE A 44 -11.33 3.78 -12.91
CA ILE A 44 -10.28 4.80 -13.12
C ILE A 44 -10.82 5.90 -14.01
N LEU A 45 -10.62 7.17 -13.65
CA LEU A 45 -11.01 8.33 -14.47
C LEU A 45 -10.04 8.58 -15.63
N CYS A 46 -9.83 7.57 -16.48
CA CYS A 46 -9.11 7.69 -17.76
C CYS A 46 -9.87 8.60 -18.74
N ALA A 47 -9.19 9.06 -19.80
CA ALA A 47 -9.78 9.97 -20.79
C ALA A 47 -11.13 9.47 -21.37
N PRO A 48 -11.27 8.21 -21.82
CA PRO A 48 -12.55 7.68 -22.28
C PRO A 48 -13.65 7.68 -21.22
N MET A 49 -13.33 7.29 -19.98
CA MET A 49 -14.33 7.29 -18.90
C MET A 49 -14.78 8.71 -18.57
N ARG A 50 -13.87 9.70 -18.56
CA ARG A 50 -14.25 11.12 -18.35
C ARG A 50 -15.18 11.63 -19.45
N ALA A 51 -14.90 11.30 -20.71
CA ALA A 51 -15.74 11.66 -21.85
C ALA A 51 -17.14 11.03 -21.73
N GLN A 52 -17.22 9.75 -21.39
CA GLN A 52 -18.49 9.04 -21.21
C GLN A 52 -19.30 9.54 -20.00
N VAL A 53 -18.65 9.87 -18.88
CA VAL A 53 -19.33 10.48 -17.72
C VAL A 53 -19.89 11.86 -18.08
N LEU A 54 -19.12 12.70 -18.82
CA LEU A 54 -19.61 13.99 -19.29
C LEU A 54 -20.80 13.84 -20.25
N GLY A 55 -20.70 12.92 -21.21
CA GLY A 55 -21.79 12.60 -22.14
C GLY A 55 -23.05 12.14 -21.40
N ALA A 56 -22.92 11.19 -20.46
CA ALA A 56 -24.02 10.71 -19.64
C ALA A 56 -24.66 11.82 -18.80
N LEU A 57 -23.84 12.72 -18.23
CA LEU A 57 -24.32 13.89 -17.50
C LEU A 57 -25.14 14.80 -18.40
N LYS A 58 -24.66 15.10 -19.62
CA LYS A 58 -25.34 15.95 -20.60
C LYS A 58 -26.65 15.34 -21.09
N THR A 59 -26.68 14.03 -21.34
CA THR A 59 -27.90 13.29 -21.70
C THR A 59 -28.94 13.40 -20.59
N LEU A 60 -28.55 13.13 -19.33
CA LEU A 60 -29.46 13.23 -18.20
C LEU A 60 -29.82 14.66 -17.85
N GLU A 61 -28.98 15.65 -18.15
CA GLU A 61 -29.27 17.08 -18.02
C GLU A 61 -30.38 17.50 -18.99
N ALA A 62 -30.34 17.02 -20.24
CA ALA A 62 -31.33 17.32 -21.27
C ALA A 62 -32.69 16.60 -21.07
N ASP A 63 -32.72 15.46 -20.38
CA ASP A 63 -33.96 14.70 -20.12
C ASP A 63 -34.91 15.45 -19.17
N ALA A 64 -35.97 16.07 -19.68
CA ALA A 64 -36.92 16.86 -18.89
C ALA A 64 -37.56 16.09 -17.71
N ASP A 65 -37.67 14.76 -17.80
CA ASP A 65 -38.24 13.94 -16.72
C ASP A 65 -37.25 13.61 -15.61
N CYS A 66 -35.94 13.71 -15.90
CA CYS A 66 -34.89 13.52 -14.91
C CYS A 66 -34.79 14.75 -14.02
N ARG A 67 -34.95 14.56 -12.71
CA ARG A 67 -34.92 15.60 -11.68
C ARG A 67 -33.66 15.51 -10.81
N LEU A 68 -33.12 14.31 -10.68
CA LEU A 68 -31.98 13.99 -9.83
C LEU A 68 -31.05 13.02 -10.54
N ILE A 69 -29.74 13.27 -10.46
CA ILE A 69 -28.70 12.44 -11.05
C ILE A 69 -27.89 11.79 -9.93
N VAL A 70 -27.76 10.47 -9.97
CA VAL A 70 -26.93 9.70 -9.06
C VAL A 70 -25.65 9.28 -9.76
N LEU A 71 -24.50 9.71 -9.25
CA LEU A 71 -23.19 9.19 -9.62
C LEU A 71 -22.87 8.01 -8.70
N THR A 72 -22.65 6.83 -9.25
CA THR A 72 -22.30 5.64 -8.47
C THR A 72 -21.46 4.66 -9.28
N SER A 73 -21.03 3.57 -8.66
CA SER A 73 -20.29 2.50 -9.30
C SER A 73 -21.09 1.20 -9.30
N THR A 74 -20.79 0.33 -10.25
CA THR A 74 -21.23 -1.08 -10.23
C THR A 74 -20.41 -1.94 -9.27
N SER A 75 -19.23 -1.49 -8.88
CA SER A 75 -18.36 -2.20 -7.94
C SER A 75 -18.71 -1.88 -6.49
N HIS A 76 -18.80 -2.92 -5.66
CA HIS A 76 -18.88 -2.77 -4.19
C HIS A 76 -17.53 -2.38 -3.56
N ARG A 77 -16.42 -2.51 -4.31
CA ARG A 77 -15.06 -2.22 -3.83
C ARG A 77 -14.63 -0.79 -4.13
N PHE A 78 -15.15 -0.19 -5.19
CA PHE A 78 -14.66 1.08 -5.72
C PHE A 78 -15.81 1.96 -6.16
N PHE A 79 -15.86 3.18 -5.65
CA PHE A 79 -16.53 4.28 -6.35
C PHE A 79 -15.63 4.76 -7.48
N SER A 80 -14.37 5.09 -7.15
CA SER A 80 -13.32 5.33 -8.14
C SER A 80 -11.94 5.26 -7.46
N SER A 81 -10.99 4.62 -8.15
CA SER A 81 -9.60 4.49 -7.73
C SER A 81 -8.76 5.75 -8.01
N GLY A 82 -9.29 6.68 -8.82
CA GLY A 82 -8.70 7.99 -9.09
C GLY A 82 -8.02 8.09 -10.45
N ILE A 83 -6.78 8.61 -10.44
CA ILE A 83 -5.98 8.90 -11.64
C ILE A 83 -5.46 7.63 -12.33
N ASP A 84 -5.37 7.68 -13.67
CA ASP A 84 -4.67 6.65 -14.44
C ASP A 84 -3.15 6.86 -14.34
N ILE A 85 -2.53 6.17 -13.41
CA ILE A 85 -1.08 6.23 -13.18
C ILE A 85 -0.29 5.69 -14.39
N ALA A 86 -0.87 4.78 -15.19
CA ALA A 86 -0.17 4.13 -16.29
C ALA A 86 0.03 5.12 -17.43
N ASN A 87 -1.01 5.90 -17.72
CA ASN A 87 -1.02 6.94 -18.75
C ASN A 87 -1.19 8.31 -18.09
N PHE A 88 -0.28 8.61 -17.16
CA PHE A 88 -0.33 9.85 -16.38
C PHE A 88 -0.33 11.10 -17.27
N THR A 89 0.29 11.07 -18.46
CA THR A 89 0.26 12.17 -19.45
C THR A 89 -1.12 12.35 -20.10
N GLU A 90 -1.84 11.27 -20.37
CA GLU A 90 -3.21 11.30 -20.94
C GLU A 90 -4.26 11.79 -19.93
N CYS A 91 -3.93 11.75 -18.64
CA CYS A 91 -4.77 12.34 -17.60
C CYS A 91 -4.96 13.85 -17.83
N PHE A 92 -3.99 14.53 -18.46
CA PHE A 92 -4.01 15.97 -18.68
C PHE A 92 -4.58 16.42 -20.02
N ILE A 93 -4.96 15.47 -20.87
CA ILE A 93 -5.59 15.77 -22.16
C ILE A 93 -6.99 16.31 -21.90
N SER A 94 -7.18 17.59 -22.24
CA SER A 94 -8.46 18.14 -22.65
C SER A 94 -8.42 18.22 -24.16
N ASP A 95 -9.32 17.48 -24.81
CA ASP A 95 -9.47 17.52 -26.25
C ASP A 95 -10.94 17.79 -26.58
N PRO A 96 -11.30 19.07 -26.79
CA PRO A 96 -12.66 19.44 -27.20
C PRO A 96 -12.98 19.01 -28.63
N THR A 97 -11.98 18.67 -29.45
CA THR A 97 -12.15 18.26 -30.85
C THR A 97 -12.34 16.76 -31.01
N ALA A 98 -11.95 15.96 -30.00
CA ALA A 98 -12.22 14.54 -29.94
C ALA A 98 -13.73 14.24 -30.02
N GLN A 99 -14.08 13.07 -30.57
CA GLN A 99 -15.45 12.57 -30.61
C GLN A 99 -15.51 11.21 -29.90
N PRO A 100 -16.07 11.11 -28.68
CA PRO A 100 -16.65 12.21 -27.88
C PRO A 100 -15.59 13.16 -27.29
N PRO A 101 -15.94 14.42 -26.98
CA PRO A 101 -15.01 15.38 -26.36
C PRO A 101 -14.46 14.85 -25.04
N VAL A 102 -13.15 14.97 -24.85
CA VAL A 102 -12.46 14.51 -23.63
C VAL A 102 -12.24 15.70 -22.71
N PRO A 103 -12.94 15.79 -21.55
CA PRO A 103 -12.72 16.88 -20.62
C PRO A 103 -11.49 16.64 -19.75
N SER A 104 -10.83 17.74 -19.35
CA SER A 104 -9.96 17.71 -18.17
C SER A 104 -10.78 17.36 -16.91
N LEU A 105 -10.11 16.94 -15.83
CA LEU A 105 -10.80 16.70 -14.56
C LEU A 105 -11.51 17.97 -14.05
N SER A 106 -10.87 19.13 -14.21
CA SER A 106 -11.46 20.39 -13.78
C SER A 106 -12.73 20.71 -14.57
N GLU A 107 -12.73 20.55 -15.89
CA GLU A 107 -13.92 20.69 -16.73
C GLU A 107 -15.03 19.73 -16.32
N LEU A 108 -14.70 18.45 -16.07
CA LEU A 108 -15.69 17.45 -15.66
C LEU A 108 -16.32 17.78 -14.30
N THR A 109 -15.50 18.12 -13.30
CA THR A 109 -16.01 18.50 -11.97
C THR A 109 -16.78 19.81 -12.02
N ALA A 110 -16.38 20.77 -12.86
CA ALA A 110 -17.14 21.99 -13.10
C ALA A 110 -18.50 21.69 -13.74
N ALA A 111 -18.56 20.80 -14.73
CA ALA A 111 -19.81 20.37 -15.36
C ALA A 111 -20.77 19.74 -14.36
N VAL A 112 -20.29 18.82 -13.50
CA VAL A 112 -21.12 18.24 -12.41
C VAL A 112 -21.58 19.31 -11.44
N ALA A 113 -20.70 20.23 -11.06
CA ALA A 113 -21.01 21.27 -10.08
C ALA A 113 -22.03 22.29 -10.59
N MET A 114 -22.01 22.57 -11.90
CA MET A 114 -22.88 23.53 -12.60
C MET A 114 -24.14 22.91 -13.19
N CYS A 115 -24.27 21.57 -13.21
CA CYS A 115 -25.47 20.89 -13.68
C CYS A 115 -26.72 21.46 -12.96
N PRO A 116 -27.79 21.84 -13.66
CA PRO A 116 -28.99 22.43 -13.06
C PRO A 116 -29.79 21.43 -12.20
N LYS A 117 -29.50 20.13 -12.31
CA LYS A 117 -30.16 19.06 -11.56
C LYS A 117 -29.38 18.74 -10.29
N VAL A 118 -30.09 18.19 -9.29
CA VAL A 118 -29.45 17.72 -8.05
C VAL A 118 -28.58 16.51 -8.36
N CYS A 119 -27.28 16.60 -8.08
CA CYS A 119 -26.31 15.54 -8.27
C CYS A 119 -25.97 14.91 -6.91
N VAL A 120 -26.12 13.59 -6.78
CA VAL A 120 -25.80 12.84 -5.57
C VAL A 120 -24.71 11.81 -5.89
N ALA A 121 -23.58 11.87 -5.18
CA ALA A 121 -22.56 10.84 -5.22
C ALA A 121 -22.90 9.74 -4.19
N VAL A 122 -23.13 8.52 -4.68
CA VAL A 122 -23.36 7.34 -3.83
C VAL A 122 -22.13 6.45 -3.88
N ILE A 123 -21.42 6.38 -2.75
CA ILE A 123 -20.03 5.96 -2.68
C ILE A 123 -19.92 4.61 -1.97
N GLN A 124 -19.50 3.60 -2.73
CA GLN A 124 -19.13 2.28 -2.24
C GLN A 124 -17.60 2.15 -2.16
N GLY A 125 -17.09 1.45 -1.15
CA GLY A 125 -15.66 1.13 -1.04
C GLY A 125 -14.70 2.33 -1.19
N LEU A 126 -13.65 2.20 -1.99
CA LEU A 126 -12.62 3.23 -2.15
C LEU A 126 -13.11 4.39 -3.04
N CYS A 127 -12.95 5.60 -2.53
CA CYS A 127 -13.12 6.87 -3.25
C CYS A 127 -11.83 7.70 -3.10
N SER A 128 -10.99 7.69 -4.14
CA SER A 128 -9.61 8.18 -4.04
C SER A 128 -9.29 9.21 -5.12
N SER A 129 -8.46 10.19 -4.78
CA SER A 129 -7.88 11.17 -5.71
C SER A 129 -8.97 11.82 -6.59
N TRP A 130 -8.84 11.78 -7.92
CA TRP A 130 -9.77 12.35 -8.89
C TRP A 130 -11.21 11.85 -8.71
N GLY A 131 -11.38 10.61 -8.24
CA GLY A 131 -12.69 10.06 -7.88
C GLY A 131 -13.34 10.80 -6.72
N LEU A 132 -12.54 11.20 -5.74
CA LEU A 132 -12.99 12.05 -4.63
C LEU A 132 -13.24 13.48 -5.10
N GLU A 133 -12.44 14.04 -6.01
CA GLU A 133 -12.72 15.36 -6.60
C GLU A 133 -14.06 15.38 -7.35
N LEU A 134 -14.38 14.32 -8.09
CA LEU A 134 -15.67 14.12 -8.74
C LEU A 134 -16.82 14.03 -7.72
N ALA A 135 -16.64 13.26 -6.64
CA ALA A 135 -17.64 13.16 -5.57
C ALA A 135 -17.85 14.48 -4.81
N LEU A 136 -16.79 15.27 -4.62
CA LEU A 136 -16.86 16.61 -4.01
C LEU A 136 -17.57 17.62 -4.92
N ALA A 137 -17.57 17.40 -6.23
CA ALA A 137 -18.33 18.21 -7.18
C ALA A 137 -19.85 17.99 -7.08
N ALA A 138 -20.30 16.80 -6.69
CA ALA A 138 -21.71 16.51 -6.44
C ALA A 138 -22.28 17.40 -5.33
N ASP A 139 -23.59 17.59 -5.34
CA ASP A 139 -24.27 18.42 -4.33
C ASP A 139 -24.31 17.69 -2.97
N TYR A 140 -24.61 16.39 -3.03
CA TYR A 140 -24.68 15.51 -1.86
C TYR A 140 -23.79 14.26 -2.02
N ARG A 141 -23.32 13.72 -0.89
CA ARG A 141 -22.56 12.48 -0.77
C ARG A 141 -23.20 11.57 0.27
N ILE A 142 -23.50 10.34 -0.11
CA ILE A 142 -23.88 9.26 0.80
C ILE A 142 -22.94 8.08 0.59
N CYS A 143 -22.70 7.28 1.63
CA CYS A 143 -21.70 6.21 1.53
C CYS A 143 -22.09 4.94 2.29
N GLU A 144 -21.51 3.82 1.88
CA GLU A 144 -21.60 2.55 2.59
C GLU A 144 -20.67 2.52 3.81
N VAL A 145 -20.93 1.67 4.81
CA VAL A 145 -20.08 1.47 6.00
C VAL A 145 -18.62 1.17 5.65
N ASN A 146 -18.38 0.44 4.55
CA ASN A 146 -17.02 0.07 4.11
C ASN A 146 -16.33 1.16 3.26
N ALA A 147 -17.01 2.29 3.02
CA ALA A 147 -16.49 3.36 2.20
C ALA A 147 -15.32 4.08 2.90
N HIS A 148 -14.34 4.47 2.10
CA HIS A 148 -13.19 5.23 2.59
C HIS A 148 -12.62 6.17 1.54
N PHE A 149 -12.14 7.30 2.03
CA PHE A 149 -11.80 8.49 1.25
C PHE A 149 -10.34 8.86 1.44
N ARG A 150 -9.64 9.26 0.38
CA ARG A 150 -8.28 9.77 0.49
C ARG A 150 -7.85 10.64 -0.68
N PHE A 151 -6.90 11.53 -0.42
CA PHE A 151 -6.13 12.28 -1.40
C PHE A 151 -4.66 11.79 -1.43
N PRO A 152 -4.32 10.76 -2.22
CA PRO A 152 -2.98 10.19 -2.25
C PRO A 152 -1.96 11.04 -3.04
N GLU A 153 -2.28 12.25 -3.50
CA GLU A 153 -1.48 13.09 -4.40
C GLU A 153 -0.07 13.34 -3.88
N VAL A 154 0.10 13.54 -2.57
CA VAL A 154 1.44 13.67 -1.97
C VAL A 154 2.32 12.44 -2.16
N ARG A 155 1.73 11.25 -2.38
CA ARG A 155 2.46 10.02 -2.73
C ARG A 155 2.86 9.97 -4.21
N PHE A 156 2.34 10.86 -5.03
CA PHE A 156 2.73 11.06 -6.41
C PHE A 156 3.65 12.28 -6.60
N GLY A 157 3.96 13.01 -5.52
CA GLY A 157 4.71 14.26 -5.60
C GLY A 157 3.87 15.46 -6.06
N ILE A 158 2.55 15.34 -6.12
CA ILE A 158 1.64 16.36 -6.67
C ILE A 158 0.62 16.85 -5.63
N THR A 159 -0.19 17.83 -6.02
CA THR A 159 -1.38 18.29 -5.29
C THR A 159 -2.65 17.93 -6.07
N PRO A 160 -3.87 18.12 -5.54
CA PRO A 160 -5.08 18.07 -6.36
C PRO A 160 -5.08 19.17 -7.43
N GLY A 161 -5.79 18.93 -8.55
CA GLY A 161 -5.83 19.85 -9.69
C GLY A 161 -7.20 19.99 -10.36
N GLY A 162 -8.25 19.35 -9.81
CA GLY A 162 -9.61 19.40 -10.32
C GLY A 162 -10.58 20.19 -9.42
N GLY A 163 -10.10 21.14 -8.64
CA GLY A 163 -10.88 21.91 -7.66
C GLY A 163 -11.05 21.20 -6.31
N GLY A 164 -10.39 20.07 -6.09
CA GLY A 164 -10.51 19.24 -4.89
C GLY A 164 -10.12 19.96 -3.62
N ALA A 165 -9.04 20.75 -3.61
CA ALA A 165 -8.56 21.43 -2.41
C ALA A 165 -9.58 22.47 -1.93
N GLN A 166 -10.14 23.27 -2.85
CA GLN A 166 -11.20 24.23 -2.54
C GLN A 166 -12.46 23.56 -2.00
N ARG A 167 -13.02 22.58 -2.73
CA ARG A 167 -14.27 21.92 -2.30
C ARG A 167 -14.10 21.18 -0.97
N LEU A 168 -12.93 20.58 -0.73
CA LEU A 168 -12.63 19.92 0.53
C LEU A 168 -12.60 20.92 1.69
N VAL A 169 -11.90 22.06 1.54
CA VAL A 169 -11.87 23.11 2.58
C VAL A 169 -13.27 23.68 2.83
N CYS A 170 -14.11 23.83 1.81
CA CYS A 170 -15.48 24.28 2.05
C CYS A 170 -16.33 23.25 2.84
N LEU A 171 -16.02 21.96 2.79
CA LEU A 171 -16.81 20.92 3.46
C LEU A 171 -16.29 20.55 4.85
N VAL A 172 -15.00 20.23 4.97
CA VAL A 172 -14.38 19.72 6.20
C VAL A 172 -13.45 20.73 6.87
N GLY A 173 -13.21 21.84 6.16
CA GLY A 173 -12.36 22.97 6.54
C GLY A 173 -10.90 22.67 6.82
N VAL A 174 -10.19 23.73 7.20
CA VAL A 174 -8.73 23.80 7.09
C VAL A 174 -8.00 22.67 7.82
N PRO A 175 -8.28 22.36 9.11
CA PRO A 175 -7.52 21.33 9.82
C PRO A 175 -7.64 19.94 9.21
N HIS A 176 -8.86 19.52 8.85
CA HIS A 176 -9.10 18.21 8.23
C HIS A 176 -8.58 18.16 6.79
N ALA A 177 -8.75 19.25 6.03
CA ALA A 177 -8.22 19.36 4.67
C ALA A 177 -6.69 19.24 4.66
N LEU A 178 -5.98 19.95 5.55
CA LEU A 178 -4.52 19.84 5.68
C LEU A 178 -4.11 18.41 6.01
N ASN A 179 -4.79 17.74 6.94
CA ASN A 179 -4.46 16.35 7.32
C ASN A 179 -4.66 15.38 6.14
N MET A 180 -5.77 15.50 5.42
CA MET A 180 -6.05 14.66 4.25
C MET A 180 -5.07 14.93 3.09
N LEU A 181 -4.77 16.20 2.79
CA LEU A 181 -3.95 16.58 1.65
C LEU A 181 -2.44 16.41 1.92
N CYS A 182 -1.93 16.80 3.08
CA CYS A 182 -0.48 16.77 3.36
C CYS A 182 0.04 15.35 3.63
N TYR A 183 -0.78 14.48 4.23
CA TYR A 183 -0.37 13.11 4.59
C TYR A 183 -1.02 12.02 3.72
N GLY A 184 -1.99 12.37 2.87
CA GLY A 184 -2.80 11.41 2.15
C GLY A 184 -3.56 10.46 3.08
N ARG A 185 -3.98 10.96 4.24
CA ARG A 185 -4.68 10.18 5.28
C ARG A 185 -5.98 9.60 4.71
N ARG A 186 -6.23 8.33 5.04
CA ARG A 186 -7.51 7.68 4.77
C ARG A 186 -8.53 8.07 5.84
N VAL A 187 -9.70 8.52 5.40
CA VAL A 187 -10.86 8.82 6.25
C VAL A 187 -11.93 7.76 5.98
N TYR A 188 -12.44 7.13 7.05
CA TYR A 188 -13.47 6.08 6.95
C TYR A 188 -14.87 6.65 7.10
N ALA A 189 -15.89 5.93 6.65
CA ALA A 189 -17.29 6.37 6.58
C ALA A 189 -17.81 7.09 7.84
N LYS A 190 -17.54 6.57 9.05
CA LYS A 190 -17.97 7.20 10.31
C LYS A 190 -17.31 8.57 10.52
N GLU A 191 -15.99 8.64 10.39
CA GLU A 191 -15.23 9.90 10.52
C GLU A 191 -15.64 10.88 9.41
N ALA A 192 -15.82 10.38 8.18
CA ALA A 192 -16.25 11.18 7.03
C ALA A 192 -17.59 11.88 7.30
N HIS A 193 -18.54 11.21 7.95
CA HIS A 193 -19.78 11.84 8.36
C HIS A 193 -19.58 12.87 9.47
N GLN A 194 -18.78 12.56 10.51
CA GLN A 194 -18.50 13.45 11.63
C GLN A 194 -17.85 14.77 11.20
N ILE A 195 -16.95 14.72 10.23
CA ILE A 195 -16.24 15.91 9.73
C ILE A 195 -17.01 16.65 8.62
N GLY A 196 -18.17 16.16 8.20
CA GLY A 196 -19.00 16.76 7.14
C GLY A 196 -18.57 16.44 5.70
N LEU A 197 -17.66 15.47 5.50
CA LEU A 197 -17.29 14.99 4.17
C LEU A 197 -18.46 14.24 3.50
N VAL A 198 -19.26 13.53 4.29
CA VAL A 198 -20.45 12.78 3.86
C VAL A 198 -21.69 13.31 4.59
N ASP A 199 -22.79 13.43 3.86
CA ASP A 199 -23.99 14.12 4.31
C ASP A 199 -24.93 13.27 5.17
N ALA A 200 -24.74 11.95 5.18
CA ALA A 200 -25.57 11.02 5.94
C ALA A 200 -24.73 9.93 6.64
N PRO A 201 -25.24 9.35 7.73
CA PRO A 201 -24.67 8.14 8.31
C PRO A 201 -24.55 7.03 7.27
N ALA A 202 -23.48 6.26 7.38
CA ALA A 202 -23.18 5.21 6.41
C ALA A 202 -24.23 4.09 6.44
N TYR A 203 -24.65 3.63 5.26
CA TYR A 203 -25.64 2.57 5.12
C TYR A 203 -25.00 1.19 4.88
N SER A 204 -25.75 0.11 5.08
CA SER A 204 -25.30 -1.27 4.80
C SER A 204 -25.81 -1.76 3.45
N ALA A 205 -24.99 -2.57 2.74
CA ALA A 205 -25.11 -2.85 1.31
C ALA A 205 -26.42 -3.45 0.75
N PRO A 206 -27.38 -4.08 1.47
CA PRO A 206 -28.67 -4.38 0.83
C PRO A 206 -29.62 -3.17 0.80
N HIS A 207 -29.34 -2.09 1.52
CA HIS A 207 -30.27 -0.98 1.75
C HIS A 207 -30.01 0.25 0.86
N PHE A 208 -29.39 0.09 -0.32
CA PHE A 208 -29.05 1.23 -1.21
C PHE A 208 -30.25 2.14 -1.50
N TRP A 209 -31.37 1.57 -1.97
CA TRP A 209 -32.54 2.35 -2.35
C TRP A 209 -33.30 2.92 -1.16
N THR A 210 -33.37 2.16 -0.06
CA THR A 210 -33.98 2.62 1.19
C THR A 210 -33.20 3.81 1.77
N ALA A 211 -31.87 3.71 1.78
CA ALA A 211 -30.99 4.77 2.26
C ALA A 211 -31.07 6.02 1.38
N LEU A 212 -31.04 5.85 0.05
CA LEU A 212 -31.21 6.95 -0.89
C LEU A 212 -32.58 7.61 -0.73
N GLY A 213 -33.67 6.83 -0.68
CA GLY A 213 -35.03 7.34 -0.50
C GLY A 213 -35.18 8.16 0.78
N GLY A 214 -34.76 7.60 1.92
CA GLY A 214 -34.82 8.30 3.20
C GLY A 214 -33.93 9.55 3.26
N PHE A 215 -32.77 9.53 2.60
CA PHE A 215 -31.91 10.70 2.46
C PHE A 215 -32.59 11.82 1.67
N LEU A 216 -33.18 11.48 0.52
CA LEU A 216 -33.87 12.43 -0.33
C LEU A 216 -35.06 13.07 0.39
N GLU A 217 -35.84 12.27 1.12
CA GLU A 217 -36.98 12.74 1.90
C GLU A 217 -36.56 13.70 3.05
N LYS A 218 -35.41 13.44 3.67
CA LYS A 218 -34.93 14.26 4.80
C LYS A 218 -34.23 15.54 4.35
N HIS A 219 -33.52 15.53 3.23
CA HIS A 219 -32.55 16.58 2.91
C HIS A 219 -32.80 17.31 1.60
N VAL A 220 -33.59 16.74 0.70
CA VAL A 220 -33.87 17.34 -0.60
C VAL A 220 -35.30 17.88 -0.65
N THR A 221 -36.28 17.20 -0.04
CA THR A 221 -37.68 17.67 0.00
C THR A 221 -37.98 18.62 1.15
N ALA A 222 -37.28 18.52 2.28
CA ALA A 222 -37.44 19.44 3.41
C ALA A 222 -36.81 20.83 3.17
N ALA A 223 -36.01 20.99 2.12
CA ALA A 223 -35.30 22.22 1.78
C ALA A 223 -36.14 23.24 0.98
N THR A 224 -37.36 22.86 0.56
CA THR A 224 -38.28 23.74 -0.18
C THR A 224 -39.02 24.65 0.81
N PRO A 225 -38.89 25.99 0.73
CA PRO A 225 -39.64 26.89 1.60
C PRO A 225 -41.14 26.72 1.35
N GLY A 226 -41.88 26.30 2.38
CA GLY A 226 -43.34 26.26 2.31
C GLY A 226 -43.90 27.68 2.20
N THR A 227 -44.82 27.88 1.26
CA THR A 227 -45.74 29.02 1.26
C THR A 227 -46.47 29.08 2.60
N PRO A 228 -46.43 30.20 3.35
CA PRO A 228 -47.15 30.31 4.61
C PRO A 228 -48.64 30.53 4.32
N GLY A 229 -49.41 29.45 4.31
CA GLY A 229 -50.87 29.50 4.20
C GLY A 229 -51.46 28.26 3.56
N GLY A 230 -51.77 27.25 4.38
CA GLY A 230 -52.46 26.05 3.92
C GLY A 230 -52.38 24.93 4.95
N HIS A 231 -53.41 24.81 5.78
CA HIS A 231 -53.55 23.67 6.69
C HIS A 231 -53.74 22.39 5.88
N GLY A 232 -52.82 21.43 6.06
CA GLY A 232 -53.16 20.01 5.91
C GLY A 232 -52.85 19.34 4.57
N GLU A 233 -51.62 19.43 4.06
CA GLU A 233 -51.07 18.37 3.19
C GLU A 233 -49.54 18.35 3.34
N LYS A 234 -48.97 17.22 3.79
CA LYS A 234 -47.51 17.05 3.89
C LYS A 234 -46.93 17.13 2.47
N ALA A 235 -46.08 18.13 2.18
CA ALA A 235 -45.40 18.27 0.90
C ALA A 235 -44.65 16.97 0.52
N THR A 236 -45.18 16.23 -0.44
CA THR A 236 -44.66 14.92 -0.85
C THR A 236 -43.74 15.03 -2.06
N GLY A 237 -42.43 15.01 -1.86
CA GLY A 237 -41.45 14.64 -2.91
C GLY A 237 -40.99 15.74 -3.86
N LEU A 238 -39.87 15.49 -4.56
CA LEU A 238 -39.41 16.23 -5.76
C LEU A 238 -40.36 15.93 -6.93
N SER A 239 -41.59 16.41 -6.86
CA SER A 239 -42.63 16.11 -7.84
C SER A 239 -42.50 17.01 -9.07
N THR A 240 -42.12 18.27 -8.88
CA THR A 240 -41.97 19.28 -9.93
C THR A 240 -40.50 19.61 -10.22
N LEU A 241 -40.25 20.21 -11.40
CA LEU A 241 -38.91 20.67 -11.80
C LEU A 241 -38.47 21.91 -11.00
N GLU A 242 -39.42 22.71 -10.50
CA GLU A 242 -39.16 23.89 -9.68
C GLU A 242 -38.68 23.51 -8.27
N GLU A 243 -39.31 22.51 -7.65
CA GLU A 243 -38.85 21.93 -6.38
C GLU A 243 -37.41 21.39 -6.52
N ALA A 244 -37.10 20.75 -7.64
CA ALA A 244 -35.75 20.27 -7.92
C ALA A 244 -34.73 21.41 -8.08
N ARG A 245 -35.11 22.51 -8.73
CA ARG A 245 -34.26 23.72 -8.86
C ARG A 245 -34.06 24.41 -7.50
N ALA A 246 -35.09 24.52 -6.68
CA ALA A 246 -35.00 25.09 -5.34
C ALA A 246 -34.07 24.24 -4.45
N ALA A 247 -34.26 22.92 -4.46
CA ALA A 247 -33.38 22.00 -3.74
C ALA A 247 -31.93 22.08 -4.22
N LYS A 248 -31.72 22.22 -5.54
CA LYS A 248 -30.39 22.47 -6.12
C LYS A 248 -29.79 23.77 -5.60
N ALA A 249 -30.55 24.87 -5.57
CA ALA A 249 -30.06 26.16 -5.09
C ALA A 249 -29.61 26.08 -3.61
N VAL A 250 -30.37 25.40 -2.76
CA VAL A 250 -29.99 25.16 -1.36
C VAL A 250 -28.71 24.32 -1.27
N ALA A 251 -28.61 23.25 -2.05
CA ALA A 251 -27.44 22.38 -2.04
C ALA A 251 -26.18 23.09 -2.57
N VAL A 252 -26.30 23.91 -3.61
CA VAL A 252 -25.24 24.77 -4.14
C VAL A 252 -24.79 25.79 -3.10
N HIS A 253 -25.73 26.43 -2.40
CA HIS A 253 -25.43 27.38 -1.34
C HIS A 253 -24.63 26.69 -0.23
N ARG A 254 -25.12 25.56 0.28
CA ARG A 254 -24.45 24.76 1.32
C ARG A 254 -23.02 24.36 0.92
N ARG A 255 -22.83 23.87 -0.30
CA ARG A 255 -21.51 23.44 -0.82
C ARG A 255 -20.51 24.60 -0.93
N ARG A 256 -20.99 25.81 -1.27
CA ARG A 256 -20.15 27.02 -1.40
C ARG A 256 -19.95 27.74 -0.08
N SER A 257 -20.81 27.51 0.91
CA SER A 257 -20.71 28.09 2.23
C SER A 257 -19.48 27.56 2.96
N CYS A 258 -18.51 28.44 3.16
CA CYS A 258 -17.30 28.12 3.89
C CYS A 258 -17.60 28.08 5.41
N PRO A 259 -17.10 27.08 6.16
CA PRO A 259 -17.32 27.01 7.60
C PRO A 259 -16.75 28.26 8.32
N ALA A 260 -17.34 28.64 9.46
CA ALA A 260 -16.92 29.84 10.20
C ALA A 260 -15.42 29.86 10.50
N TYR A 261 -14.86 28.72 10.90
CA TYR A 261 -13.42 28.59 11.21
C TYR A 261 -12.51 28.76 9.98
N ALA A 262 -12.97 28.40 8.78
CA ALA A 262 -12.20 28.62 7.56
C ALA A 262 -12.10 30.12 7.19
N LYS A 263 -12.96 30.98 7.75
CA LYS A 263 -12.93 32.44 7.57
C LYS A 263 -12.02 33.17 8.59
N HIS A 264 -11.56 32.50 9.65
CA HIS A 264 -10.70 33.11 10.67
C HIS A 264 -9.21 33.12 10.25
N SER A 265 -8.75 34.26 9.72
CA SER A 265 -7.39 34.40 9.19
C SER A 265 -6.28 34.13 10.21
N LEU A 266 -6.43 34.59 11.46
CA LEU A 266 -5.47 34.36 12.55
C LEU A 266 -5.39 32.89 12.94
N PHE A 267 -6.54 32.22 13.06
CA PHE A 267 -6.62 30.80 13.41
C PHE A 267 -5.98 29.92 12.32
N ASN A 268 -6.27 30.20 11.05
CA ASN A 268 -5.69 29.49 9.92
C ASN A 268 -4.17 29.66 9.84
N ARG A 269 -3.64 30.86 10.11
CA ARG A 269 -2.18 31.09 10.18
C ARG A 269 -1.52 30.19 11.24
N GLY A 270 -2.14 30.03 12.40
CA GLY A 270 -1.69 29.11 13.45
C GLY A 270 -1.63 27.66 12.96
N TRP A 271 -2.69 27.19 12.29
CA TRP A 271 -2.72 25.83 11.72
C TRP A 271 -1.69 25.60 10.62
N TYR A 272 -1.47 26.58 9.73
CA TYR A 272 -0.43 26.47 8.70
C TYR A 272 0.95 26.37 9.33
N ALA A 273 1.27 27.25 10.29
CA ALA A 273 2.56 27.22 10.99
C ALA A 273 2.75 25.91 11.77
N TRP A 274 1.69 25.43 12.45
CA TRP A 274 1.71 24.16 13.16
C TRP A 274 1.92 22.97 12.21
N MET A 275 1.22 22.93 11.08
CA MET A 275 1.36 21.87 10.09
C MET A 275 2.74 21.90 9.45
N GLU A 276 3.25 23.07 9.07
CA GLU A 276 4.62 23.23 8.55
C GLU A 276 5.67 22.79 9.58
N HIS A 277 5.45 23.06 10.87
CA HIS A 277 6.32 22.57 11.95
C HIS A 277 6.26 21.03 12.07
N LYS A 278 5.07 20.44 12.08
CA LYS A 278 4.88 18.97 12.13
C LYS A 278 5.44 18.26 10.91
N LEU A 279 5.33 18.85 9.72
CA LEU A 279 5.95 18.33 8.51
C LEU A 279 7.46 18.41 8.59
N ARG A 280 8.06 19.49 9.13
CA ARG A 280 9.51 19.56 9.35
C ARG A 280 10.05 18.49 10.30
N GLU A 281 9.23 18.00 11.24
CA GLU A 281 9.59 16.88 12.13
C GLU A 281 9.52 15.51 11.45
N SER A 282 8.72 15.36 10.39
CA SER A 282 8.33 14.04 9.83
C SER A 282 8.66 13.82 8.36
N VAL A 283 8.94 14.89 7.62
CA VAL A 283 9.16 14.89 6.17
C VAL A 283 10.50 15.55 5.87
N PRO A 284 11.36 14.92 5.04
CA PRO A 284 12.63 15.52 4.60
C PRO A 284 12.40 16.88 3.93
N ARG A 285 13.37 17.79 4.06
CA ARG A 285 13.23 19.17 3.51
C ARG A 285 13.16 19.18 1.98
N GLU A 286 13.71 18.17 1.35
CA GLU A 286 13.77 17.95 -0.09
C GLU A 286 12.40 17.56 -0.66
N VAL A 287 11.51 16.98 0.16
CA VAL A 287 10.19 16.52 -0.29
C VAL A 287 9.19 17.66 -0.20
N ARG A 288 8.94 18.33 -1.34
CA ARG A 288 8.11 19.55 -1.37
C ARG A 288 6.61 19.30 -1.43
N ALA A 289 6.16 18.13 -1.88
CA ALA A 289 4.73 17.88 -2.15
C ALA A 289 3.79 18.17 -0.94
N PRO A 290 4.11 17.78 0.31
CA PRO A 290 3.27 18.14 1.45
C PRO A 290 3.21 19.65 1.72
N TYR A 291 4.29 20.39 1.45
CA TYR A 291 4.30 21.85 1.56
C TYR A 291 3.49 22.51 0.44
N ARG A 292 3.53 21.95 -0.78
CA ARG A 292 2.65 22.35 -1.89
C ARG A 292 1.18 22.10 -1.57
N ALA A 293 0.86 21.04 -0.84
CA ALA A 293 -0.51 20.81 -0.36
C ALA A 293 -0.99 21.91 0.60
N ILE A 294 -0.10 22.45 1.45
CA ILE A 294 -0.43 23.62 2.29
C ILE A 294 -0.69 24.85 1.41
N GLU A 295 0.12 25.07 0.37
CA GLU A 295 -0.10 26.16 -0.60
C GLU A 295 -1.44 26.03 -1.31
N ALA A 296 -1.83 24.81 -1.71
CA ALA A 296 -3.15 24.55 -2.29
C ALA A 296 -4.29 24.92 -1.33
N VAL A 297 -4.16 24.61 -0.04
CA VAL A 297 -5.13 25.02 1.00
C VAL A 297 -5.13 26.54 1.19
N LYS A 298 -3.96 27.19 1.23
CA LYS A 298 -3.85 28.66 1.32
C LYS A 298 -4.54 29.34 0.13
N LEU A 299 -4.34 28.82 -1.08
CA LEU A 299 -4.99 29.26 -2.31
C LEU A 299 -6.52 29.10 -2.21
N ALA A 300 -6.99 27.91 -1.80
CA ALA A 300 -8.40 27.60 -1.59
C ALA A 300 -9.09 28.56 -0.61
N VAL A 301 -8.48 28.82 0.55
CA VAL A 301 -9.03 29.73 1.57
C VAL A 301 -9.08 31.16 1.04
N THR A 302 -8.02 31.63 0.39
CA THR A 302 -7.94 33.00 -0.13
C THR A 302 -9.06 33.29 -1.14
N HIS A 303 -9.31 32.36 -2.06
CA HIS A 303 -10.39 32.48 -3.03
C HIS A 303 -11.78 32.34 -2.39
N SER A 304 -11.94 31.45 -1.41
CA SER A 304 -13.22 31.26 -0.70
C SER A 304 -13.63 32.48 0.12
N CYS A 305 -12.68 33.17 0.76
CA CYS A 305 -12.94 34.40 1.51
C CYS A 305 -13.27 35.61 0.60
N ARG A 306 -12.69 35.69 -0.60
CA ARG A 306 -13.04 36.72 -1.59
C ARG A 306 -14.47 36.56 -2.12
N PHE A 307 -14.95 35.33 -2.21
CA PHE A 307 -16.31 35.01 -2.63
C PHE A 307 -17.38 35.53 -1.65
N ASP A 308 -17.04 35.57 -0.36
CA ASP A 308 -17.96 36.00 0.71
C ASP A 308 -18.02 37.54 0.87
N ARG A 309 -16.89 38.25 0.72
CA ARG A 309 -16.84 39.73 0.79
C ARG A 309 -17.60 40.43 -0.34
N ARG A 310 -17.77 39.79 -1.50
CA ARG A 310 -18.55 40.33 -2.61
C ARG A 310 -20.08 40.17 -2.42
N ARG A 311 -20.54 39.45 -1.39
CA ARG A 311 -21.97 39.33 -1.04
C ARG A 311 -22.50 40.48 -0.18
N SER A 312 -21.63 41.26 0.48
CA SER A 312 -22.08 42.44 1.25
C SER A 312 -22.46 43.63 0.38
N VAL A 313 -22.34 43.52 -0.95
CA VAL A 313 -22.85 44.48 -1.94
C VAL A 313 -23.71 43.69 -2.94
N PRO A 314 -24.99 44.04 -3.15
CA PRO A 314 -25.79 43.38 -4.16
C PRO A 314 -25.31 43.82 -5.54
N SER A 315 -24.39 43.08 -6.18
CA SER A 315 -24.08 43.28 -7.59
C SER A 315 -24.88 42.28 -8.45
N SER A 316 -25.47 42.80 -9.52
CA SER A 316 -26.36 42.14 -10.46
C SER A 316 -25.65 41.28 -11.51
N ASN A 317 -24.33 41.05 -11.41
CA ASN A 317 -23.56 40.46 -12.51
C ASN A 317 -23.00 39.07 -12.17
N GLY A 318 -23.64 38.03 -12.73
CA GLY A 318 -23.15 36.64 -12.69
C GLY A 318 -21.81 36.40 -13.41
N ALA A 319 -21.37 37.33 -14.26
CA ALA A 319 -20.10 37.26 -14.98
C ALA A 319 -18.88 37.32 -14.04
N GLU A 320 -18.85 38.25 -13.08
CA GLU A 320 -17.70 38.43 -12.17
C GLU A 320 -17.47 37.24 -11.22
N GLN A 321 -18.52 36.44 -10.94
CA GLN A 321 -18.41 35.24 -10.11
C GLN A 321 -17.79 34.07 -10.89
N ASN A 322 -18.07 33.96 -12.20
CA ASN A 322 -17.46 32.96 -13.06
C ASN A 322 -15.96 33.23 -13.25
N ASP A 323 -15.56 34.50 -13.38
CA ASP A 323 -14.16 34.90 -13.53
C ASP A 323 -13.31 34.54 -12.30
N ALA A 324 -13.83 34.72 -11.09
CA ALA A 324 -13.12 34.38 -9.86
C ALA A 324 -12.93 32.86 -9.66
N ALA A 325 -13.90 32.05 -10.09
CA ALA A 325 -13.82 30.58 -10.07
C ALA A 325 -12.86 30.06 -11.15
N ALA A 326 -12.87 30.67 -12.34
CA ALA A 326 -11.90 30.39 -13.40
C ALA A 326 -10.47 30.74 -12.96
N ALA A 327 -10.29 31.88 -12.29
CA ALA A 327 -8.99 32.29 -11.75
C ALA A 327 -8.43 31.31 -10.69
N TYR A 328 -9.27 30.81 -9.77
CA TYR A 328 -8.85 29.76 -8.83
C TYR A 328 -8.41 28.50 -9.57
N THR A 329 -9.22 28.05 -10.51
CA THR A 329 -8.97 26.84 -11.29
C THR A 329 -7.63 26.92 -12.03
N ALA A 330 -7.35 28.06 -12.66
CA ALA A 330 -6.09 28.31 -13.32
C ALA A 330 -4.90 28.29 -12.33
N ALA A 331 -5.05 28.90 -11.15
CA ALA A 331 -4.00 28.93 -10.15
C ALA A 331 -3.71 27.56 -9.52
N GLU A 332 -4.75 26.75 -9.24
CA GLU A 332 -4.58 25.39 -8.73
C GLU A 332 -3.91 24.49 -9.78
N ARG A 333 -4.31 24.64 -11.05
CA ARG A 333 -3.68 23.96 -12.17
C ARG A 333 -2.20 24.34 -12.32
N ALA A 334 -1.86 25.61 -12.21
CA ALA A 334 -0.46 26.05 -12.27
C ALA A 334 0.38 25.48 -11.11
N LEU A 335 -0.19 25.44 -9.90
CA LEU A 335 0.47 24.80 -8.74
C LEU A 335 0.71 23.31 -8.99
N PHE A 336 -0.32 22.62 -9.49
CA PHE A 336 -0.24 21.22 -9.89
C PHE A 336 0.86 20.97 -10.92
N GLU A 337 0.88 21.73 -12.02
CA GLU A 337 1.86 21.60 -13.11
C GLU A 337 3.28 21.88 -12.62
N SER A 338 3.47 22.85 -11.72
CA SER A 338 4.77 23.13 -11.12
C SER A 338 5.34 21.97 -10.31
N CYS A 339 4.48 21.11 -9.74
CA CYS A 339 4.92 19.93 -8.99
C CYS A 339 5.44 18.82 -9.92
N LEU A 340 4.96 18.74 -11.16
CA LEU A 340 5.31 17.67 -12.11
C LEU A 340 6.79 17.69 -12.52
N LEU A 341 7.40 18.86 -12.52
CA LEU A 341 8.78 19.07 -12.96
C LEU A 341 9.82 18.77 -11.87
N LEU A 342 9.38 18.50 -10.64
CA LEU A 342 10.27 18.27 -9.52
C LEU A 342 10.94 16.88 -9.60
N PRO A 343 12.24 16.75 -9.32
CA PRO A 343 12.94 15.46 -9.35
C PRO A 343 12.29 14.40 -8.45
N GLU A 344 11.85 14.78 -7.25
CA GLU A 344 11.15 13.87 -6.34
C GLU A 344 9.84 13.35 -6.93
N THR A 345 9.14 14.18 -7.69
CA THR A 345 7.90 13.80 -8.37
C THR A 345 8.17 12.80 -9.47
N GLN A 346 9.23 12.98 -10.26
CA GLN A 346 9.62 12.03 -11.30
C GLN A 346 10.00 10.67 -10.71
N ALA A 347 10.77 10.66 -9.63
CA ALA A 347 11.13 9.47 -8.87
C ALA A 347 9.91 8.71 -8.32
N MET A 348 8.97 9.42 -7.70
CA MET A 348 7.75 8.81 -7.14
C MET A 348 6.83 8.29 -8.23
N GLN A 349 6.70 9.02 -9.35
CA GLN A 349 5.93 8.56 -10.50
C GLN A 349 6.56 7.35 -11.20
N HIS A 350 7.89 7.28 -11.28
CA HIS A 350 8.62 6.08 -11.75
C HIS A 350 8.20 4.84 -10.95
N LEU A 351 8.25 4.91 -9.62
CA LEU A 351 7.85 3.83 -8.72
C LEU A 351 6.39 3.43 -8.85
N MET A 352 5.50 4.40 -8.98
CA MET A 352 4.08 4.11 -9.17
C MET A 352 3.84 3.38 -10.49
N ARG A 353 4.44 3.86 -11.60
CA ARG A 353 4.38 3.21 -12.90
C ARG A 353 5.02 1.82 -12.88
N ALA A 354 6.15 1.66 -12.22
CA ALA A 354 6.82 0.38 -12.02
C ALA A 354 5.85 -0.62 -11.37
N SER A 355 5.25 -0.25 -10.24
CA SER A 355 4.30 -1.08 -9.50
C SER A 355 3.08 -1.52 -10.33
N GLN A 356 2.61 -0.66 -11.25
CA GLN A 356 1.54 -1.04 -12.17
C GLN A 356 2.02 -1.97 -13.28
N ARG A 357 3.21 -1.71 -13.84
CA ARG A 357 3.78 -2.51 -14.93
C ARG A 357 4.13 -3.92 -14.48
N THR A 358 4.68 -4.08 -13.27
CA THR A 358 5.04 -5.40 -12.72
C THR A 358 3.82 -6.32 -12.68
N SER A 359 2.64 -5.75 -12.44
CA SER A 359 1.34 -6.42 -12.41
C SER A 359 0.85 -6.92 -13.78
N MET A 360 1.45 -6.44 -14.89
CA MET A 360 1.08 -6.77 -16.27
C MET A 360 2.27 -7.23 -17.14
N SER A 361 3.45 -7.44 -16.54
CA SER A 361 4.67 -7.80 -17.29
C SER A 361 4.57 -9.16 -18.00
N TRP A 362 3.64 -10.02 -17.55
CA TRP A 362 3.34 -11.32 -18.14
C TRP A 362 2.58 -11.22 -19.48
N GLU A 363 1.72 -10.21 -19.68
CA GLU A 363 0.92 -10.05 -20.92
C GLU A 363 1.79 -9.79 -22.16
N ARG A 364 2.85 -8.98 -22.02
CA ARG A 364 3.68 -8.56 -23.17
C ARG A 364 4.60 -9.66 -23.71
N LYS A 365 5.11 -10.53 -22.83
CA LYS A 365 5.93 -11.68 -23.24
C LYS A 365 5.10 -12.76 -23.92
N TRP A 366 3.84 -12.91 -23.55
CA TRP A 366 2.94 -13.88 -24.19
C TRP A 366 2.64 -13.50 -25.65
N ILE A 367 2.30 -12.23 -25.90
CA ILE A 367 2.02 -11.72 -27.26
C ILE A 367 3.26 -11.82 -28.16
N SER A 368 4.46 -11.56 -27.62
CA SER A 368 5.70 -11.62 -28.42
C SER A 368 6.29 -13.01 -28.61
N GLN A 369 5.88 -14.01 -27.81
CA GLN A 369 6.33 -15.41 -27.92
C GLN A 369 5.42 -16.29 -28.77
N GLN A 370 4.24 -15.81 -29.17
CA GLN A 370 3.51 -16.39 -30.28
C GLN A 370 4.28 -16.07 -31.56
N ARG A 371 4.93 -17.10 -32.15
CA ARG A 371 5.63 -16.96 -33.43
C ARG A 371 4.73 -16.20 -34.43
N PRO A 372 5.19 -15.12 -35.08
CA PRO A 372 4.47 -14.59 -36.21
C PRO A 372 4.42 -15.69 -37.27
N VAL A 373 3.21 -16.03 -37.71
CA VAL A 373 3.02 -16.77 -38.96
C VAL A 373 3.72 -15.95 -40.05
N PRO A 374 4.65 -16.52 -40.85
CA PRO A 374 5.37 -15.75 -41.86
C PRO A 374 4.35 -15.14 -42.83
N GLY A 375 4.19 -13.82 -42.82
CA GLY A 375 3.25 -13.13 -43.71
C GLY A 375 2.77 -11.74 -43.29
N LEU A 376 2.87 -11.35 -42.02
CA LEU A 376 2.54 -9.97 -41.61
C LEU A 376 3.68 -9.32 -40.83
N ALA A 377 4.47 -8.52 -41.55
CA ALA A 377 5.40 -7.57 -40.96
C ALA A 377 4.60 -6.38 -40.38
N ILE A 378 4.52 -6.30 -39.06
CA ILE A 378 4.05 -5.09 -38.38
C ILE A 378 5.27 -4.16 -38.25
N ILE A 379 5.28 -3.10 -39.05
CA ILE A 379 6.27 -2.02 -38.98
C ILE A 379 6.05 -1.26 -37.68
N ASN A 380 6.94 -1.46 -36.71
CA ASN A 380 7.03 -0.60 -35.52
C ASN A 380 8.16 0.41 -35.74
N ASP A 381 7.79 1.63 -36.11
CA ASP A 381 8.66 2.79 -35.97
C ASP A 381 7.83 3.93 -35.34
N ARG A 382 8.25 4.40 -34.16
CA ARG A 382 8.77 5.76 -33.96
C ARG A 382 8.73 6.22 -32.50
N SER A 383 9.93 6.39 -31.97
CA SER A 383 10.29 7.53 -31.13
C SER A 383 10.21 8.85 -31.90
N SER A 384 10.03 9.95 -31.16
CA SER A 384 10.07 11.38 -31.56
C SER A 384 8.75 12.05 -31.94
N ALA A 385 8.57 13.26 -31.41
CA ALA A 385 7.40 14.12 -31.48
C ALA A 385 7.02 14.56 -32.90
N VAL A 386 5.73 14.84 -33.16
CA VAL A 386 5.13 15.91 -33.99
C VAL A 386 3.62 15.65 -34.16
N HIS A 387 2.80 16.70 -34.03
CA HIS A 387 1.37 16.74 -34.33
C HIS A 387 1.07 16.43 -35.80
N VAL A 388 0.13 15.53 -36.13
CA VAL A 388 -0.77 15.63 -37.30
C VAL A 388 -2.07 14.83 -37.02
N ALA A 389 -3.22 15.47 -37.23
CA ALA A 389 -4.56 14.89 -37.20
C ALA A 389 -4.89 14.17 -38.52
N VAL A 390 -5.49 12.97 -38.49
CA VAL A 390 -6.19 12.38 -39.66
C VAL A 390 -7.34 11.45 -39.20
N SER A 391 -8.52 11.68 -39.79
CA SER A 391 -9.79 10.94 -39.67
C SER A 391 -9.78 9.53 -40.32
N PRO A 392 -10.79 8.66 -40.09
CA PRO A 392 -10.72 7.23 -40.43
C PRO A 392 -11.20 6.91 -41.87
N PRO A 393 -10.94 5.68 -42.36
CA PRO A 393 -12.00 5.02 -43.10
C PRO A 393 -12.26 3.55 -42.72
N VAL A 394 -13.50 3.22 -43.02
CA VAL A 394 -14.31 2.00 -42.89
C VAL A 394 -13.75 0.80 -43.65
N SER A 395 -13.89 -0.42 -43.07
CA SER A 395 -14.40 -1.65 -43.71
C SER A 395 -13.87 -2.91 -43.01
N ALA A 396 -14.62 -3.39 -42.00
CA ALA A 396 -14.43 -4.73 -41.44
C ALA A 396 -15.21 -5.75 -42.30
N ALA A 397 -14.48 -6.63 -42.99
CA ALA A 397 -15.04 -7.85 -43.56
C ALA A 397 -14.91 -8.99 -42.52
N SER A 398 -16.01 -9.72 -42.36
CA SER A 398 -16.33 -10.69 -41.32
C SER A 398 -15.39 -11.90 -41.25
N VAL A 399 -14.83 -12.14 -40.07
CA VAL A 399 -14.46 -13.47 -39.58
C VAL A 399 -15.47 -13.83 -38.49
N SER A 400 -16.60 -14.36 -38.91
CA SER A 400 -17.55 -15.08 -38.05
C SER A 400 -16.99 -16.47 -37.77
N ASP A 401 -17.18 -16.95 -36.53
CA ASP A 401 -16.83 -18.28 -36.00
C ASP A 401 -15.59 -18.39 -35.09
N LEU A 402 -15.31 -17.35 -34.30
CA LEU A 402 -14.75 -17.53 -32.96
C LEU A 402 -15.86 -17.23 -31.95
N HIS A 403 -16.23 -18.25 -31.17
CA HIS A 403 -17.18 -18.12 -30.08
C HIS A 403 -16.86 -16.87 -29.25
N THR A 404 -17.81 -15.94 -29.24
CA THR A 404 -17.91 -14.84 -28.28
C THR A 404 -18.18 -15.43 -26.91
N ASP A 405 -17.13 -15.89 -26.25
CA ASP A 405 -17.12 -16.05 -24.81
C ASP A 405 -16.63 -14.72 -24.23
N ASP A 406 -17.48 -14.07 -23.43
CA ASP A 406 -17.23 -12.81 -22.75
C ASP A 406 -15.80 -12.82 -22.16
N GLY A 407 -14.96 -11.87 -22.58
CA GLY A 407 -13.54 -11.74 -22.19
C GLY A 407 -13.27 -11.44 -20.71
N THR A 408 -14.19 -11.80 -19.82
CA THR A 408 -14.07 -11.85 -18.37
C THR A 408 -14.54 -13.21 -17.86
N ALA A 409 -14.01 -14.31 -18.40
CA ALA A 409 -14.09 -15.59 -17.73
C ALA A 409 -13.52 -15.41 -16.31
N ARG A 410 -14.42 -15.36 -15.31
CA ARG A 410 -14.08 -15.35 -13.89
C ARG A 410 -13.01 -16.40 -13.66
N LEU A 411 -11.78 -15.97 -13.33
CA LEU A 411 -10.66 -16.87 -13.03
C LEU A 411 -10.94 -17.82 -11.85
N GLY A 412 -12.11 -17.74 -11.19
CA GLY A 412 -12.78 -18.89 -10.60
C GLY A 412 -12.06 -19.58 -9.43
N LEU A 413 -11.16 -18.88 -8.72
CA LEU A 413 -10.59 -19.38 -7.47
C LEU A 413 -11.64 -19.21 -6.37
N LYS A 414 -12.24 -20.32 -5.94
CA LYS A 414 -13.29 -20.33 -4.89
C LYS A 414 -12.77 -20.93 -3.60
N LYS A 415 -11.88 -21.91 -3.65
CA LYS A 415 -11.30 -22.56 -2.46
C LYS A 415 -9.79 -22.42 -2.46
N VAL A 416 -9.24 -21.73 -1.47
CA VAL A 416 -7.80 -21.52 -1.31
C VAL A 416 -7.34 -22.09 0.03
N ALA A 417 -6.33 -22.96 0.00
CA ALA A 417 -5.74 -23.52 1.21
C ALA A 417 -4.42 -22.85 1.57
N VAL A 418 -4.12 -22.77 2.86
CA VAL A 418 -2.86 -22.27 3.40
C VAL A 418 -2.33 -23.31 4.38
N ILE A 419 -1.15 -23.86 4.11
CA ILE A 419 -0.48 -24.88 4.91
C ILE A 419 0.53 -24.21 5.84
N GLY A 420 0.32 -24.34 7.15
CA GLY A 420 1.09 -23.74 8.23
C GLY A 420 0.41 -22.50 8.80
N ALA A 421 0.08 -22.53 10.09
CA ALA A 421 -0.59 -21.42 10.81
C ALA A 421 0.40 -20.54 11.58
N GLY A 422 1.60 -20.35 11.05
CA GLY A 422 2.57 -19.38 11.56
C GLY A 422 2.16 -17.93 11.27
N THR A 423 3.05 -16.97 11.50
CA THR A 423 2.82 -15.55 11.23
C THR A 423 2.40 -15.30 9.78
N MET A 424 3.14 -15.88 8.83
CA MET A 424 2.88 -15.70 7.40
C MET A 424 1.55 -16.33 6.98
N GLY A 425 1.34 -17.62 7.26
CA GLY A 425 0.11 -18.30 6.88
C GLY A 425 -1.15 -17.66 7.48
N THR A 426 -1.10 -17.23 8.74
CA THR A 426 -2.20 -16.49 9.38
C THR A 426 -2.48 -15.16 8.66
N SER A 427 -1.43 -14.41 8.29
CA SER A 427 -1.58 -13.14 7.58
C SER A 427 -2.08 -13.31 6.13
N ILE A 428 -1.69 -14.38 5.45
CA ILE A 428 -2.17 -14.75 4.11
C ILE A 428 -3.63 -15.17 4.17
N ALA A 429 -4.01 -16.01 5.13
CA ALA A 429 -5.41 -16.42 5.33
C ALA A 429 -6.32 -15.20 5.54
N LEU A 430 -5.94 -14.27 6.43
CA LEU A 430 -6.68 -13.03 6.64
C LEU A 430 -6.77 -12.16 5.37
N MET A 431 -5.68 -12.07 4.60
CA MET A 431 -5.66 -11.31 3.36
C MET A 431 -6.65 -11.88 2.35
N LEU A 432 -6.66 -13.20 2.17
CA LEU A 432 -7.56 -13.90 1.25
C LEU A 432 -9.03 -13.72 1.62
N LEU A 433 -9.37 -13.73 2.92
CA LEU A 433 -10.73 -13.50 3.41
C LEU A 433 -11.32 -12.14 2.99
N ARG A 434 -10.50 -11.16 2.57
CA ARG A 434 -10.99 -9.87 2.06
C ARG A 434 -11.79 -10.03 0.76
N GLN A 435 -11.54 -11.07 -0.02
CA GLN A 435 -12.35 -11.42 -1.19
C GLN A 435 -13.55 -12.23 -0.74
N SER A 436 -14.75 -11.77 -1.08
CA SER A 436 -16.02 -12.40 -0.68
C SER A 436 -16.26 -13.76 -1.35
N GLU A 437 -15.61 -14.02 -2.49
CA GLU A 437 -15.82 -15.24 -3.28
C GLU A 437 -14.90 -16.41 -2.86
N ILE A 438 -13.93 -16.16 -1.97
CA ILE A 438 -12.91 -17.14 -1.57
C ILE A 438 -13.24 -17.77 -0.21
N GLU A 439 -13.40 -19.08 -0.18
CA GLU A 439 -13.33 -19.91 1.02
C GLU A 439 -11.85 -20.19 1.36
N VAL A 440 -11.46 -20.00 2.62
CA VAL A 440 -10.08 -20.17 3.07
C VAL A 440 -9.96 -21.35 4.03
N ILE A 441 -9.08 -22.29 3.70
CA ILE A 441 -8.78 -23.48 4.51
C ILE A 441 -7.37 -23.32 5.09
N LEU A 442 -7.27 -23.05 6.39
CA LEU A 442 -6.00 -22.99 7.10
C LEU A 442 -5.67 -24.35 7.73
N VAL A 443 -4.59 -24.97 7.29
CA VAL A 443 -4.16 -26.29 7.75
C VAL A 443 -2.94 -26.16 8.65
N GLU A 444 -3.00 -26.72 9.85
CA GLU A 444 -1.88 -26.75 10.79
C GLU A 444 -1.91 -28.01 11.64
N ALA A 445 -0.77 -28.68 11.84
CA ALA A 445 -0.71 -29.92 12.61
C ALA A 445 -0.96 -29.70 14.10
N ASP A 446 -0.46 -28.60 14.65
CA ASP A 446 -0.53 -28.27 16.07
C ASP A 446 -1.86 -27.57 16.42
N ALA A 447 -2.68 -28.23 17.24
CA ALA A 447 -3.98 -27.71 17.68
C ALA A 447 -3.89 -26.39 18.47
N GLN A 448 -2.81 -26.18 19.22
CA GLN A 448 -2.59 -24.91 19.92
C GLN A 448 -2.31 -23.79 18.91
N ARG A 449 -1.49 -24.04 17.88
CA ARG A 449 -1.24 -23.06 16.82
C ARG A 449 -2.50 -22.75 15.99
N GLN A 450 -3.35 -23.74 15.74
CA GLN A 450 -4.65 -23.53 15.10
C GLN A 450 -5.53 -22.54 15.89
N ALA A 451 -5.66 -22.78 17.20
CA ALA A 451 -6.45 -21.92 18.08
C ALA A 451 -5.90 -20.49 18.11
N VAL A 452 -4.58 -20.34 18.25
CA VAL A 452 -3.90 -19.03 18.23
C VAL A 452 -4.15 -18.29 16.92
N ALA A 453 -4.01 -18.95 15.78
CA ALA A 453 -4.22 -18.32 14.47
C ALA A 453 -5.67 -17.89 14.25
N ARG A 454 -6.64 -18.75 14.63
CA ARG A 454 -8.07 -18.42 14.56
C ARG A 454 -8.42 -17.21 15.42
N HIS A 455 -7.98 -17.21 16.68
CA HIS A 455 -8.21 -16.11 17.61
C HIS A 455 -7.57 -14.81 17.11
N ALA A 456 -6.34 -14.88 16.58
CA ALA A 456 -5.66 -13.70 16.04
C ALA A 456 -6.38 -13.08 14.84
N ILE A 457 -6.98 -13.90 13.96
CA ILE A 457 -7.82 -13.42 12.85
C ILE A 457 -9.10 -12.79 13.39
N GLU A 458 -9.77 -13.45 14.34
CA GLU A 458 -11.02 -12.96 14.94
C GLU A 458 -10.83 -11.62 15.66
N ASP A 459 -9.82 -11.51 16.52
CA ASP A 459 -9.45 -10.28 17.24
C ASP A 459 -9.16 -9.14 16.27
N TYR A 460 -8.41 -9.43 15.20
CA TYR A 460 -8.12 -8.43 14.18
C TYR A 460 -9.41 -7.91 13.54
N LEU A 461 -10.30 -8.81 13.11
CA LEU A 461 -11.55 -8.41 12.47
C LEU A 461 -12.47 -7.67 13.44
N ARG A 462 -12.55 -8.12 14.70
CA ARG A 462 -13.33 -7.47 15.78
C ARG A 462 -12.85 -6.04 16.01
N SER A 463 -11.54 -5.82 16.10
CA SER A 463 -10.96 -4.48 16.24
C SER A 463 -11.31 -3.55 15.06
N ARG A 464 -11.47 -4.10 13.84
CA ARG A 464 -11.90 -3.32 12.67
C ARG A 464 -13.38 -2.96 12.74
N VAL A 465 -14.23 -3.83 13.27
CA VAL A 465 -15.65 -3.53 13.50
C VAL A 465 -15.81 -2.44 14.56
N GLU A 466 -15.11 -2.57 15.70
CA GLU A 466 -15.09 -1.57 16.77
C GLU A 466 -14.59 -0.20 16.29
N ALA A 467 -13.59 -0.20 15.40
CA ALA A 467 -13.09 1.00 14.75
C ALA A 467 -14.00 1.53 13.61
N HIS A 468 -15.15 0.89 13.35
CA HIS A 468 -16.07 1.18 12.24
C HIS A 468 -15.40 1.19 10.85
N ARG A 469 -14.42 0.30 10.66
CA ARG A 469 -13.70 0.06 9.40
C ARG A 469 -14.16 -1.20 8.67
N LEU A 470 -15.02 -1.99 9.31
CA LEU A 470 -15.61 -3.22 8.78
C LEU A 470 -17.05 -3.33 9.29
N SER A 471 -18.00 -3.72 8.43
CA SER A 471 -19.37 -3.98 8.88
C SER A 471 -19.49 -5.32 9.61
N LYS A 472 -20.44 -5.44 10.54
CA LYS A 472 -20.72 -6.70 11.24
C LYS A 472 -21.04 -7.85 10.28
N HIS A 473 -21.85 -7.58 9.25
CA HIS A 473 -22.14 -8.55 8.20
C HIS A 473 -20.86 -9.08 7.50
N ARG A 474 -19.90 -8.20 7.17
CA ARG A 474 -18.65 -8.64 6.55
C ARG A 474 -17.76 -9.41 7.53
N PHE A 475 -17.76 -9.02 8.81
CA PHE A 475 -17.08 -9.77 9.86
C PHE A 475 -17.62 -11.21 9.94
N ASP A 476 -18.95 -11.37 10.02
CA ASP A 476 -19.61 -12.68 10.11
C ASP A 476 -19.35 -13.53 8.86
N ASP A 477 -19.45 -12.93 7.66
CA ASP A 477 -19.13 -13.58 6.37
C ASP A 477 -17.68 -14.09 6.31
N MET A 478 -16.71 -13.23 6.68
CA MET A 478 -15.29 -13.59 6.66
C MET A 478 -14.99 -14.75 7.61
N LEU A 479 -15.59 -14.77 8.81
CA LEU A 479 -15.39 -15.88 9.75
C LEU A 479 -16.10 -17.17 9.30
N HIS A 480 -17.27 -17.07 8.67
CA HIS A 480 -17.99 -18.22 8.13
C HIS A 480 -17.19 -18.92 7.02
N ARG A 481 -16.47 -18.15 6.19
CA ARG A 481 -15.60 -18.66 5.11
C ARG A 481 -14.23 -19.15 5.57
N LEU A 482 -13.87 -18.97 6.84
CA LEU A 482 -12.62 -19.44 7.41
C LEU A 482 -12.79 -20.83 8.06
N ARG A 483 -12.21 -21.84 7.43
CA ARG A 483 -12.08 -23.19 8.00
C ARG A 483 -10.66 -23.40 8.50
N VAL A 484 -10.52 -23.81 9.76
CA VAL A 484 -9.23 -24.20 10.35
C VAL A 484 -9.29 -25.69 10.62
N THR A 485 -8.31 -26.44 10.12
CA THR A 485 -8.27 -27.90 10.23
C THR A 485 -6.90 -28.40 10.65
N GLY A 486 -6.91 -29.50 11.40
CA GLY A 486 -5.72 -30.29 11.68
C GLY A 486 -5.28 -31.10 10.46
N SER A 487 -3.98 -31.38 10.38
CA SER A 487 -3.43 -32.46 9.56
C SER A 487 -2.09 -32.92 10.11
N CYS A 488 -1.93 -34.22 10.29
CA CYS A 488 -0.60 -34.84 10.37
C CYS A 488 0.05 -34.76 8.96
N ILE A 489 1.38 -34.87 8.89
CA ILE A 489 2.08 -35.03 7.60
C ILE A 489 1.59 -36.35 6.99
N ALA A 490 0.66 -36.22 6.04
CA ALA A 490 -0.04 -37.28 5.33
C ALA A 490 -0.94 -38.25 6.16
N PRO A 491 -2.12 -38.64 5.61
CA PRO A 491 -2.76 -37.99 4.48
C PRO A 491 -3.25 -36.59 4.88
N PHE A 492 -3.07 -35.63 3.98
CA PHE A 492 -3.68 -34.31 4.15
C PHE A 492 -5.22 -34.45 4.17
N PRO A 493 -5.94 -33.48 4.75
CA PRO A 493 -7.37 -33.63 4.97
C PRO A 493 -8.10 -33.68 3.61
N PRO A 494 -9.11 -34.57 3.43
CA PRO A 494 -9.83 -34.71 2.16
C PRO A 494 -10.44 -33.40 1.62
N VAL A 495 -10.68 -32.42 2.50
CA VAL A 495 -11.18 -31.09 2.12
C VAL A 495 -10.26 -30.35 1.12
N LEU A 496 -8.98 -30.74 1.02
CA LEU A 496 -8.02 -30.18 0.06
C LEU A 496 -8.19 -30.70 -1.37
N ALA A 497 -8.97 -31.77 -1.59
CA ALA A 497 -9.17 -32.35 -2.92
C ALA A 497 -9.75 -31.34 -3.92
N ASP A 498 -10.66 -30.48 -3.46
CA ASP A 498 -11.33 -29.47 -4.27
C ASP A 498 -10.57 -28.13 -4.39
N ALA A 499 -9.46 -27.95 -3.67
CA ALA A 499 -8.77 -26.67 -3.60
C ALA A 499 -8.29 -26.19 -4.98
N ASP A 500 -8.47 -24.92 -5.30
CA ASP A 500 -8.02 -24.33 -6.57
C ASP A 500 -6.56 -23.85 -6.50
N LEU A 501 -6.14 -23.40 -5.31
CA LEU A 501 -4.80 -22.90 -5.02
C LEU A 501 -4.40 -23.29 -3.59
N VAL A 502 -3.17 -23.74 -3.41
CA VAL A 502 -2.60 -24.06 -2.10
C VAL A 502 -1.33 -23.24 -1.88
N PHE A 503 -1.24 -22.53 -0.74
CA PHE A 503 -0.04 -21.86 -0.27
C PHE A 503 0.68 -22.71 0.77
N GLU A 504 1.92 -23.08 0.52
CA GLU A 504 2.79 -23.76 1.48
C GLU A 504 3.63 -22.72 2.25
N CYS A 505 3.47 -22.65 3.57
CA CYS A 505 4.11 -21.68 4.46
C CYS A 505 4.86 -22.35 5.64
N ALA A 506 5.38 -23.56 5.43
CA ALA A 506 6.18 -24.29 6.39
C ALA A 506 7.60 -23.68 6.53
N PRO A 507 8.36 -24.07 7.56
CA PRO A 507 9.73 -23.61 7.77
C PRO A 507 10.64 -23.81 6.56
N GLU A 508 11.70 -23.00 6.46
CA GLU A 508 12.61 -22.94 5.31
C GLU A 508 13.59 -24.13 5.28
N VAL A 509 13.04 -25.34 5.18
CA VAL A 509 13.75 -26.62 5.11
C VAL A 509 13.28 -27.37 3.87
N ALA A 510 14.18 -27.58 2.90
CA ALA A 510 13.86 -28.18 1.60
C ALA A 510 13.09 -29.51 1.72
N ALA A 511 13.57 -30.44 2.56
CA ALA A 511 12.94 -31.75 2.75
C ALA A 511 11.50 -31.66 3.27
N ILE A 512 11.22 -30.73 4.20
CA ILE A 512 9.86 -30.53 4.72
C ILE A 512 8.94 -30.02 3.60
N LYS A 513 9.40 -29.03 2.85
CA LYS A 513 8.62 -28.44 1.74
C LYS A 513 8.36 -29.46 0.63
N GLN A 514 9.37 -30.24 0.25
CA GLN A 514 9.23 -31.32 -0.73
C GLN A 514 8.21 -32.37 -0.28
N ASN A 515 8.27 -32.81 0.98
CA ASN A 515 7.30 -33.76 1.52
C ASN A 515 5.87 -33.20 1.51
N ILE A 516 5.70 -31.91 1.85
CA ILE A 516 4.40 -31.24 1.78
C ILE A 516 3.90 -31.19 0.33
N LEU A 517 4.72 -30.77 -0.63
CA LEU A 517 4.34 -30.68 -2.03
C LEU A 517 3.98 -32.04 -2.63
N ALA A 518 4.76 -33.09 -2.34
CA ALA A 518 4.46 -34.46 -2.76
C ALA A 518 3.14 -34.96 -2.15
N GLY A 519 2.90 -34.68 -0.86
CA GLY A 519 1.63 -35.01 -0.21
C GLY A 519 0.43 -34.27 -0.83
N LEU A 520 0.58 -32.98 -1.13
CA LEU A 520 -0.46 -32.18 -1.78
C LEU A 520 -0.74 -32.66 -3.21
N ASP A 521 0.30 -33.05 -3.96
CA ASP A 521 0.17 -33.59 -5.32
C ASP A 521 -0.72 -34.85 -5.37
N SER A 522 -0.66 -35.69 -4.32
CA SER A 522 -1.49 -36.90 -4.21
C SER A 522 -2.95 -36.65 -3.86
N VAL A 523 -3.28 -35.52 -3.21
CA VAL A 523 -4.62 -35.23 -2.68
C VAL A 523 -5.39 -34.23 -3.55
N CYS A 524 -4.73 -33.18 -4.02
CA CYS A 524 -5.39 -32.09 -4.75
C CYS A 524 -5.71 -32.49 -6.20
N LYS A 525 -6.88 -32.06 -6.71
CA LYS A 525 -7.26 -32.22 -8.12
C LYS A 525 -6.18 -31.71 -9.07
N ARG A 526 -6.08 -32.29 -10.27
CA ARG A 526 -5.01 -31.95 -11.23
C ARG A 526 -5.00 -30.48 -11.67
N SER A 527 -6.09 -29.74 -11.55
CA SER A 527 -6.12 -28.30 -11.90
C SER A 527 -5.62 -27.37 -10.78
N THR A 528 -5.30 -27.89 -9.59
CA THR A 528 -4.82 -27.10 -8.45
C THR A 528 -3.43 -26.53 -8.68
N ILE A 529 -3.28 -25.24 -8.39
CA ILE A 529 -1.98 -24.54 -8.35
C ILE A 529 -1.33 -24.77 -6.98
N LEU A 530 -0.05 -25.15 -6.96
CA LEU A 530 0.74 -25.30 -5.74
C LEU A 530 1.76 -24.17 -5.63
N ALA A 531 1.59 -23.28 -4.66
CA ALA A 531 2.48 -22.15 -4.42
C ALA A 531 3.31 -22.38 -3.15
N THR A 532 4.63 -22.28 -3.25
CA THR A 532 5.51 -22.27 -2.06
C THR A 532 5.82 -20.84 -1.62
N GLY A 533 5.74 -20.60 -0.31
CA GLY A 533 6.16 -19.35 0.34
C GLY A 533 7.65 -19.30 0.69
N SER A 534 8.45 -20.20 0.10
CA SER A 534 9.92 -20.22 0.21
C SER A 534 10.52 -18.85 -0.11
N SER A 535 11.58 -18.45 0.61
CA SER A 535 12.31 -17.20 0.38
C SER A 535 13.73 -17.42 -0.18
N ALA A 536 14.25 -18.66 -0.13
CA ALA A 536 15.61 -18.97 -0.54
C ALA A 536 15.76 -20.21 -1.44
N GLN A 537 14.85 -21.19 -1.37
CA GLN A 537 14.95 -22.44 -2.14
C GLN A 537 14.67 -22.24 -3.64
N ASP A 538 15.28 -23.06 -4.51
CA ASP A 538 14.92 -23.09 -5.92
C ASP A 538 13.57 -23.80 -6.14
N VAL A 539 12.60 -23.09 -6.71
CA VAL A 539 11.26 -23.62 -7.04
C VAL A 539 11.35 -24.81 -8.00
N ASN A 540 12.36 -24.88 -8.86
CA ASN A 540 12.56 -26.01 -9.77
C ASN A 540 12.83 -27.31 -9.00
N GLU A 541 13.68 -27.25 -7.95
CA GLU A 541 14.00 -28.40 -7.10
C GLU A 541 12.80 -28.82 -6.25
N LEU A 542 11.98 -27.86 -5.82
CA LEU A 542 10.73 -28.12 -5.10
C LEU A 542 9.64 -28.69 -6.01
N ALA A 543 9.57 -28.26 -7.27
CA ALA A 543 8.59 -28.76 -8.23
C ALA A 543 8.90 -30.18 -8.73
N ALA A 544 10.18 -30.57 -8.75
CA ALA A 544 10.64 -31.86 -9.27
C ALA A 544 10.09 -33.09 -8.51
N VAL A 545 9.64 -32.92 -7.26
CA VAL A 545 9.02 -34.02 -6.48
C VAL A 545 7.54 -34.21 -6.76
N THR A 546 6.96 -33.39 -7.65
CA THR A 546 5.55 -33.46 -8.03
C THR A 546 5.40 -34.01 -9.45
N GLN A 547 4.25 -34.61 -9.75
CA GLN A 547 3.87 -35.01 -11.09
C GLN A 547 3.27 -33.86 -11.93
N ARG A 548 3.31 -32.62 -11.41
CA ARG A 548 2.71 -31.42 -12.01
C ARG A 548 3.62 -30.19 -11.94
N PRO A 549 4.90 -30.27 -12.31
CA PRO A 549 5.83 -29.15 -12.14
C PRO A 549 5.39 -27.86 -12.86
N GLY A 550 4.55 -27.98 -13.92
CA GLY A 550 3.94 -26.84 -14.60
C GLY A 550 2.97 -26.00 -13.77
N GLN A 551 2.43 -26.57 -12.68
CA GLN A 551 1.46 -25.92 -11.78
C GLN A 551 2.08 -25.53 -10.43
N VAL A 552 3.40 -25.66 -10.31
CA VAL A 552 4.14 -25.24 -9.13
C VAL A 552 4.80 -23.89 -9.39
N LEU A 553 4.69 -22.97 -8.44
CA LEU A 553 5.40 -21.68 -8.46
C LEU A 553 5.79 -21.23 -7.05
N GLY A 554 6.63 -20.20 -6.94
CA GLY A 554 6.88 -19.51 -5.68
C GLY A 554 6.02 -18.25 -5.54
N ILE A 555 5.52 -17.98 -4.33
CA ILE A 555 4.88 -16.71 -3.97
C ILE A 555 5.44 -16.25 -2.63
N HIS A 556 6.43 -15.37 -2.71
CA HIS A 556 7.15 -14.82 -1.57
C HIS A 556 6.50 -13.50 -1.11
N PHE A 557 5.78 -13.56 0.00
CA PHE A 557 5.18 -12.40 0.66
C PHE A 557 6.15 -11.75 1.64
N PHE A 558 6.10 -10.42 1.71
CA PHE A 558 6.84 -9.66 2.73
C PHE A 558 5.99 -9.52 4.01
N PRO A 559 6.50 -9.91 5.20
CA PRO A 559 5.71 -9.90 6.42
C PRO A 559 5.34 -8.48 6.91
N PRO A 560 4.10 -8.29 7.40
CA PRO A 560 2.98 -9.22 7.36
C PRO A 560 2.23 -9.11 6.01
N ALA A 561 1.79 -10.25 5.46
CA ALA A 561 1.24 -10.31 4.10
C ALA A 561 -0.04 -9.48 3.91
N ASN A 562 -0.84 -9.26 4.95
CA ASN A 562 -2.07 -8.46 4.90
C ASN A 562 -1.83 -6.93 4.84
N GLU A 563 -0.62 -6.46 5.14
CA GLU A 563 -0.26 -5.04 5.16
C GLU A 563 0.76 -4.66 4.08
N SER A 564 1.76 -5.52 3.83
CA SER A 564 2.76 -5.23 2.80
C SER A 564 2.13 -5.23 1.41
N PRO A 565 2.35 -4.21 0.57
CA PRO A 565 1.82 -4.18 -0.79
C PRO A 565 2.61 -5.11 -1.72
N LEU A 566 3.88 -5.40 -1.43
CA LEU A 566 4.78 -6.12 -2.33
C LEU A 566 4.65 -7.64 -2.23
N VAL A 567 4.70 -8.32 -3.37
CA VAL A 567 4.80 -9.79 -3.45
C VAL A 567 5.75 -10.15 -4.59
N GLU A 568 6.66 -11.08 -4.33
CA GLU A 568 7.53 -11.64 -5.37
C GLU A 568 6.95 -12.99 -5.83
N VAL A 569 6.66 -13.12 -7.12
CA VAL A 569 6.12 -14.30 -7.79
C VAL A 569 7.24 -14.95 -8.57
N ILE A 570 7.57 -16.18 -8.22
CA ILE A 570 8.73 -16.89 -8.76
C ILE A 570 8.27 -17.95 -9.75
N ARG A 571 8.66 -17.77 -11.00
CA ARG A 571 8.38 -18.70 -12.10
C ARG A 571 9.49 -19.76 -12.18
N GLY A 572 9.13 -21.02 -11.97
CA GLY A 572 9.99 -22.16 -12.31
C GLY A 572 10.08 -22.35 -13.83
N ALA A 573 11.09 -23.09 -14.28
CA ALA A 573 11.33 -23.36 -15.70
C ALA A 573 10.16 -24.11 -16.36
N ALA A 574 9.50 -25.00 -15.61
CA ALA A 574 8.33 -25.74 -16.07
C ALA A 574 7.01 -24.97 -15.90
N THR A 575 6.96 -23.92 -15.05
CA THR A 575 5.73 -23.24 -14.67
C THR A 575 5.01 -22.64 -15.90
N GLU A 576 3.75 -23.03 -16.07
CA GLU A 576 2.90 -22.70 -17.21
C GLU A 576 2.43 -21.23 -17.16
N GLY A 577 2.18 -20.65 -18.33
CA GLY A 577 1.79 -19.23 -18.46
C GLY A 577 0.48 -18.90 -17.74
N TRP A 578 -0.54 -19.75 -17.90
CA TRP A 578 -1.86 -19.54 -17.28
C TRP A 578 -1.81 -19.58 -15.74
N VAL A 579 -0.85 -20.32 -15.16
CA VAL A 579 -0.63 -20.41 -13.71
C VAL A 579 -0.11 -19.08 -13.19
N VAL A 580 0.89 -18.51 -13.85
CA VAL A 580 1.44 -17.20 -13.53
C VAL A 580 0.34 -16.13 -13.68
N GLU A 581 -0.35 -16.10 -14.81
CA GLU A 581 -1.46 -15.17 -15.07
C GLU A 581 -2.52 -15.21 -13.95
N ARG A 582 -3.01 -16.40 -13.59
CA ARG A 582 -4.06 -16.57 -12.59
C ARG A 582 -3.63 -16.09 -11.21
N VAL A 583 -2.37 -16.34 -10.83
CA VAL A 583 -1.79 -15.84 -9.57
C VAL A 583 -1.60 -14.34 -9.60
N MET A 584 -1.04 -13.78 -10.67
CA MET A 584 -0.82 -12.34 -10.82
C MET A 584 -2.15 -11.60 -10.69
N HIS A 585 -3.21 -12.08 -11.37
CA HIS A 585 -4.53 -11.50 -11.28
C HIS A 585 -5.11 -11.57 -9.86
N LEU A 586 -5.01 -12.72 -9.17
CA LEU A 586 -5.43 -12.83 -7.77
C LEU A 586 -4.72 -11.81 -6.88
N LEU A 587 -3.39 -11.67 -7.03
CA LEU A 587 -2.59 -10.76 -6.22
C LEU A 587 -2.97 -9.29 -6.49
N CYS A 588 -3.20 -8.91 -7.74
CA CYS A 588 -3.73 -7.60 -8.10
C CYS A 588 -5.11 -7.36 -7.45
N GLN A 589 -6.02 -8.35 -7.50
CA GLN A 589 -7.32 -8.25 -6.83
C GLN A 589 -7.20 -8.06 -5.32
N LEU A 590 -6.13 -8.56 -4.70
CA LEU A 590 -5.81 -8.40 -3.28
C LEU A 590 -5.06 -7.09 -2.96
N ASP A 591 -5.01 -6.15 -3.92
CA ASP A 591 -4.29 -4.88 -3.85
C ASP A 591 -2.78 -5.06 -3.59
N LYS A 592 -2.18 -6.08 -4.21
CA LYS A 592 -0.73 -6.33 -4.19
C LYS A 592 -0.04 -5.82 -5.45
N TYR A 593 1.26 -5.59 -5.34
CA TYR A 593 2.20 -5.32 -6.41
C TYR A 593 3.02 -6.57 -6.63
N PRO A 594 2.53 -7.53 -7.44
CA PRO A 594 3.29 -8.72 -7.75
C PRO A 594 4.44 -8.38 -8.70
N ILE A 595 5.59 -8.99 -8.47
CA ILE A 595 6.80 -8.88 -9.30
C ILE A 595 7.16 -10.28 -9.76
N LEU A 596 7.34 -10.45 -11.07
CA LEU A 596 7.69 -11.74 -11.63
C LEU A 596 9.22 -11.90 -11.68
N SER A 597 9.75 -12.89 -10.97
CA SER A 597 11.15 -13.32 -11.06
C SER A 597 11.27 -14.76 -11.56
N VAL A 598 12.40 -15.10 -12.18
CA VAL A 598 12.74 -16.46 -12.58
C VAL A 598 13.38 -17.18 -11.40
N SER A 599 13.06 -18.47 -11.24
CA SER A 599 13.58 -19.26 -10.13
C SER A 599 15.11 -19.38 -10.16
N ARG A 600 15.71 -18.85 -9.10
CA ARG A 600 17.10 -18.98 -8.68
C ARG A 600 17.13 -18.90 -7.16
N HIS A 601 18.16 -19.47 -6.53
CA HIS A 601 18.33 -19.38 -5.09
C HIS A 601 18.32 -17.92 -4.59
N GLY A 602 17.46 -17.63 -3.62
CA GLY A 602 17.32 -16.30 -3.00
C GLY A 602 16.60 -15.24 -3.85
N TYR A 603 16.15 -15.60 -5.05
CA TYR A 603 15.38 -14.75 -5.97
C TYR A 603 15.95 -13.33 -6.09
N VAL A 604 15.15 -12.28 -5.91
CA VAL A 604 15.63 -10.89 -5.86
C VAL A 604 15.69 -10.38 -4.42
N GLY A 605 14.58 -10.49 -3.68
CA GLY A 605 14.46 -9.86 -2.36
C GLY A 605 15.49 -10.39 -1.37
N THR A 606 15.62 -11.71 -1.25
CA THR A 606 16.51 -12.33 -0.27
C THR A 606 17.98 -12.04 -0.59
N ARG A 607 18.39 -12.08 -1.86
CA ARG A 607 19.76 -11.71 -2.28
C ARG A 607 20.12 -10.29 -1.86
N LEU A 608 19.24 -9.32 -2.13
CA LEU A 608 19.46 -7.92 -1.77
C LEU A 608 19.53 -7.71 -0.25
N LEU A 609 18.59 -8.30 0.50
CA LEU A 609 18.52 -8.18 1.94
C LEU A 609 19.74 -8.78 2.64
N LEU A 610 20.14 -10.00 2.25
CA LEU A 610 21.31 -10.65 2.84
C LEU A 610 22.61 -9.90 2.55
N THR A 611 22.73 -9.31 1.36
CA THR A 611 23.87 -8.44 1.02
C THR A 611 23.92 -7.18 1.89
N ALA A 612 22.78 -6.54 2.12
CA ALA A 612 22.67 -5.38 3.02
C ALA A 612 23.03 -5.75 4.46
N LEU A 613 22.45 -6.84 4.98
CA LEU A 613 22.66 -7.32 6.35
C LEU A 613 24.12 -7.73 6.58
N TYR A 614 24.75 -8.37 5.60
CA TYR A 614 26.18 -8.72 5.69
C TYR A 614 27.03 -7.48 5.98
N GLN A 615 26.86 -6.40 5.21
CA GLN A 615 27.63 -5.16 5.42
C GLN A 615 27.30 -4.52 6.77
N ALA A 616 26.04 -4.55 7.20
CA ALA A 616 25.67 -4.04 8.51
C ALA A 616 26.31 -4.84 9.65
N TYR A 617 26.33 -6.17 9.58
CA TYR A 617 26.98 -7.03 10.58
C TYR A 617 28.49 -6.84 10.62
N ALA A 618 29.15 -6.72 9.46
CA ALA A 618 30.57 -6.43 9.37
C ALA A 618 30.92 -5.14 10.14
N MET A 619 30.13 -4.08 9.91
CA MET A 619 30.32 -2.80 10.60
C MET A 619 30.07 -2.88 12.11
N LEU A 620 29.21 -3.79 12.61
CA LEU A 620 29.02 -3.97 14.06
C LEU A 620 30.33 -4.40 14.74
N GLU A 621 31.01 -5.38 14.14
CA GLU A 621 32.29 -5.88 14.65
C GLU A 621 33.38 -4.81 14.59
N ASP A 622 33.32 -3.92 13.60
CA ASP A 622 34.33 -2.88 13.35
C ASP A 622 34.13 -1.62 14.19
N GLY A 623 32.96 -1.39 14.80
CA GLY A 623 32.78 -0.21 15.63
C GLY A 623 31.37 0.36 15.71
N CYS A 624 30.49 0.05 14.75
CA CYS A 624 29.11 0.51 14.77
C CYS A 624 28.26 -0.19 15.82
N PHE A 625 27.15 0.46 16.19
CA PHE A 625 26.05 -0.15 16.93
C PHE A 625 24.79 -0.30 16.05
N PRO A 626 23.90 -1.27 16.34
CA PRO A 626 22.70 -1.47 15.53
C PRO A 626 21.81 -0.22 15.46
N LEU A 627 21.66 0.47 16.60
CA LEU A 627 20.90 1.73 16.66
C LEU A 627 21.55 2.84 15.82
N GLN A 628 22.88 2.89 15.76
CA GLN A 628 23.61 3.88 14.95
C GLN A 628 23.32 3.67 13.47
N ILE A 629 23.50 2.44 12.96
CA ILE A 629 23.23 2.10 11.55
C ILE A 629 21.77 2.42 11.19
N ASP A 630 20.82 1.96 12.01
CA ASP A 630 19.39 2.24 11.79
C ASP A 630 19.02 3.72 11.94
N SER A 631 19.77 4.47 12.76
CA SER A 631 19.58 5.92 12.87
C SER A 631 20.06 6.61 11.61
N VAL A 632 21.24 6.25 11.08
CA VAL A 632 21.79 6.81 9.86
C VAL A 632 20.87 6.57 8.67
N LEU A 633 20.43 5.32 8.47
CA LEU A 633 19.52 4.99 7.37
C LEU A 633 18.21 5.79 7.44
N ARG A 634 17.64 6.00 8.64
CA ARG A 634 16.34 6.66 8.80
C ARG A 634 16.41 8.19 8.87
N LYS A 635 17.36 8.74 9.62
CA LYS A 635 17.43 10.20 9.88
C LYS A 635 18.16 10.93 8.77
N ASP A 636 19.28 10.38 8.31
CA ASP A 636 20.18 11.05 7.37
C ASP A 636 19.86 10.67 5.92
N PHE A 637 19.45 9.42 5.68
CA PHE A 637 19.13 8.93 4.34
C PHE A 637 17.64 8.68 4.07
N HIS A 638 16.79 8.83 5.10
CA HIS A 638 15.32 8.81 5.02
C HIS A 638 14.70 7.49 4.59
N PHE A 639 15.32 6.37 4.94
CA PHE A 639 14.65 5.08 4.90
C PHE A 639 13.45 5.10 5.84
N THR A 640 12.36 4.45 5.43
CA THR A 640 11.16 4.32 6.26
C THR A 640 11.41 3.46 7.50
N ARG A 641 12.40 2.56 7.44
CA ARG A 641 12.79 1.64 8.51
C ARG A 641 14.31 1.45 8.52
N GLY A 642 14.86 1.15 9.69
CA GLY A 642 16.24 0.69 9.81
C GLY A 642 16.35 -0.77 9.35
N LEU A 643 17.56 -1.21 9.05
CA LEU A 643 17.83 -2.55 8.56
C LEU A 643 17.67 -3.62 9.66
N PHE A 644 18.13 -3.33 10.89
CA PHE A 644 17.94 -4.24 12.03
C PHE A 644 16.49 -4.24 12.51
N GLU A 645 15.82 -3.09 12.45
CA GLU A 645 14.37 -3.03 12.69
C GLU A 645 13.60 -3.88 11.69
N LEU A 646 14.01 -3.86 10.41
CA LEU A 646 13.42 -4.70 9.38
C LEU A 646 13.68 -6.18 9.64
N GLU A 647 14.89 -6.56 10.04
CA GLU A 647 15.19 -7.96 10.41
C GLU A 647 14.32 -8.44 11.58
N ASP A 648 14.11 -7.61 12.61
CA ASP A 648 13.20 -7.92 13.71
C ASP A 648 11.73 -8.11 13.24
N ILE A 649 11.29 -7.37 12.21
CA ILE A 649 9.95 -7.50 11.63
C ILE A 649 9.82 -8.83 10.88
N MET A 650 10.82 -9.18 10.08
CA MET A 650 10.83 -10.40 9.29
C MET A 650 11.00 -11.66 10.15
N GLY A 651 11.80 -11.54 11.21
CA GLY A 651 12.15 -12.61 12.13
C GLY A 651 13.57 -13.12 11.88
N LEU A 652 14.42 -13.04 12.91
CA LEU A 652 15.83 -13.40 12.81
C LEU A 652 16.04 -14.88 12.47
N ASP A 653 15.15 -15.76 12.91
CA ASP A 653 15.17 -17.19 12.58
C ASP A 653 14.88 -17.46 11.10
N VAL A 654 13.90 -16.75 10.52
CA VAL A 654 13.57 -16.88 9.09
C VAL A 654 14.76 -16.45 8.24
N ILE A 655 15.37 -15.32 8.59
CA ILE A 655 16.57 -14.81 7.91
C ILE A 655 17.77 -15.74 8.11
N ALA A 656 17.95 -16.31 9.30
CA ALA A 656 19.03 -17.26 9.56
C ALA A 656 18.87 -18.55 8.73
N MET A 657 17.65 -19.08 8.59
CA MET A 657 17.39 -20.26 7.75
C MET A 657 17.60 -19.95 6.27
N ALA A 658 17.10 -18.81 5.77
CA ALA A 658 17.35 -18.36 4.40
C ALA A 658 18.85 -18.19 4.13
N ARG A 659 19.59 -17.56 5.04
CA ARG A 659 21.06 -17.41 4.98
C ARG A 659 21.75 -18.77 4.94
N ALA A 660 21.39 -19.71 5.80
CA ALA A 660 21.98 -21.04 5.82
C ALA A 660 21.76 -21.78 4.49
N SER A 661 20.55 -21.70 3.93
CA SER A 661 20.24 -22.26 2.61
C SER A 661 21.12 -21.65 1.52
N MET A 662 21.21 -20.32 1.47
CA MET A 662 22.02 -19.59 0.49
C MET A 662 23.52 -19.91 0.61
N MET A 663 24.06 -19.97 1.83
CA MET A 663 25.46 -20.33 2.08
C MET A 663 25.78 -21.76 1.65
N ALA A 664 24.87 -22.71 1.86
CA ALA A 664 25.04 -24.09 1.44
C ALA A 664 25.09 -24.24 -0.09
N VAL A 665 24.40 -23.36 -0.82
CA VAL A 665 24.46 -23.30 -2.30
C VAL A 665 25.79 -22.70 -2.76
N ALA A 666 26.21 -21.58 -2.16
CA ALA A 666 27.48 -20.94 -2.47
C ALA A 666 28.67 -21.89 -2.23
N ALA A 667 28.66 -22.65 -1.12
CA ALA A 667 29.70 -23.64 -0.81
C ALA A 667 29.75 -24.80 -1.82
N ARG A 668 28.60 -25.26 -2.32
CA ARG A 668 28.53 -26.29 -3.37
C ARG A 668 29.08 -25.78 -4.70
N ALA A 669 28.80 -24.53 -5.05
CA ALA A 669 29.24 -23.91 -6.30
C ALA A 669 30.74 -23.54 -6.31
N SER A 670 31.34 -23.25 -5.15
CA SER A 670 32.76 -22.91 -5.02
C SER A 670 33.69 -24.14 -4.97
N GLY A 671 33.14 -25.36 -4.87
CA GLY A 671 33.91 -26.61 -4.92
C GLY A 671 34.93 -26.82 -3.79
N SER A 672 34.88 -26.07 -2.68
CA SER A 672 35.87 -26.16 -1.60
C SER A 672 35.28 -26.33 -0.20
N SER A 673 35.77 -27.36 0.49
CA SER A 673 35.90 -27.36 1.95
C SER A 673 36.89 -26.26 2.34
N VAL A 674 36.45 -25.28 3.13
CA VAL A 674 37.25 -24.27 3.87
C VAL A 674 38.39 -23.59 3.08
N PRO A 675 38.29 -22.30 2.72
CA PRO A 675 39.37 -21.62 2.02
C PRO A 675 40.59 -21.39 2.94
N THR A 676 41.74 -21.91 2.54
CA THR A 676 43.05 -21.50 3.08
C THR A 676 43.50 -20.17 2.44
N PRO A 677 44.13 -19.26 3.19
CA PRO A 677 44.45 -17.93 2.71
C PRO A 677 45.56 -17.97 1.64
N LYS A 678 45.31 -17.37 0.47
CA LYS A 678 46.33 -17.16 -0.58
C LYS A 678 47.14 -15.89 -0.29
N ARG A 679 48.45 -15.98 -0.48
CA ARG A 679 49.40 -14.86 -0.38
C ARG A 679 49.11 -13.79 -1.45
N VAL A 680 49.27 -12.54 -1.04
CA VAL A 680 49.14 -11.32 -1.85
C VAL A 680 50.23 -11.29 -2.92
N GLY A 681 49.83 -11.32 -4.19
CA GLY A 681 50.64 -11.06 -5.37
C GLY A 681 49.77 -10.39 -6.43
N ILE A 682 50.24 -9.25 -6.96
CA ILE A 682 49.52 -8.41 -7.91
C ILE A 682 49.74 -8.98 -9.32
N GLU A 683 48.86 -9.87 -9.76
CA GLU A 683 48.62 -10.12 -11.18
C GLU A 683 47.11 -10.02 -11.45
N PRO A 684 46.67 -9.57 -12.64
CA PRO A 684 45.26 -9.55 -13.00
C PRO A 684 44.75 -11.00 -13.11
N SER A 685 44.22 -11.52 -12.01
CA SER A 685 43.64 -12.85 -11.96
C SER A 685 42.46 -12.92 -12.92
N VAL A 686 42.51 -13.85 -13.88
CA VAL A 686 41.35 -14.24 -14.68
C VAL A 686 40.19 -14.54 -13.72
N PRO A 687 39.01 -13.92 -13.88
CA PRO A 687 37.90 -14.15 -12.98
C PRO A 687 37.58 -15.65 -12.94
N SER A 688 37.47 -16.21 -11.74
CA SER A 688 37.08 -17.60 -11.58
C SER A 688 35.69 -17.85 -12.20
N ALA A 689 35.41 -19.10 -12.61
CA ALA A 689 34.08 -19.46 -13.12
C ALA A 689 32.94 -19.09 -12.14
N PHE A 690 33.24 -19.08 -10.84
CA PHE A 690 32.32 -18.63 -9.80
C PHE A 690 32.11 -17.11 -9.78
N GLU A 691 33.16 -16.30 -9.95
CA GLU A 691 33.03 -14.84 -10.08
C GLU A 691 32.26 -14.43 -11.34
N LEU A 692 32.29 -15.27 -12.38
CA LEU A 692 31.47 -15.13 -13.59
C LEU A 692 30.04 -15.64 -13.42
N SER A 693 29.77 -16.51 -12.44
CA SER A 693 28.47 -17.16 -12.26
C SER A 693 27.38 -16.24 -11.73
N ASN A 694 27.72 -14.99 -11.38
CA ASN A 694 26.86 -13.98 -10.74
C ASN A 694 26.08 -14.50 -9.51
N ALA A 695 26.35 -15.72 -9.04
CA ALA A 695 25.68 -16.32 -7.91
C ALA A 695 25.85 -15.44 -6.67
N TRP A 696 24.85 -15.46 -5.79
CA TRP A 696 24.96 -14.77 -4.52
C TRP A 696 26.10 -15.40 -3.70
N CYS A 697 27.11 -14.60 -3.40
CA CYS A 697 28.20 -14.97 -2.53
C CYS A 697 28.50 -13.79 -1.63
N PRO A 698 28.33 -13.93 -0.31
CA PRO A 698 28.81 -12.91 0.60
C PRO A 698 30.34 -12.96 0.62
N PRO A 699 31.00 -11.86 1.01
CA PRO A 699 32.42 -11.88 1.32
C PRO A 699 32.75 -12.92 2.42
N SER A 700 33.99 -13.37 2.50
CA SER A 700 34.38 -14.55 3.29
C SER A 700 34.48 -14.32 4.80
N ARG A 701 34.51 -13.06 5.26
CA ARG A 701 34.61 -12.74 6.69
C ARG A 701 33.37 -13.25 7.45
N PRO A 702 33.53 -13.99 8.56
CA PRO A 702 32.41 -14.66 9.21
C PRO A 702 31.59 -13.72 10.10
N VAL A 703 30.68 -12.90 9.61
CA VAL A 703 30.03 -11.82 10.42
C VAL A 703 28.74 -12.21 11.18
N PHE A 704 28.44 -13.50 11.32
CA PHE A 704 27.10 -13.95 11.75
C PHE A 704 26.98 -14.37 13.23
N ASP A 705 28.02 -14.20 14.05
CA ASP A 705 28.03 -14.67 15.44
C ASP A 705 26.91 -14.04 16.28
N ILE A 706 26.75 -12.72 16.17
CA ILE A 706 25.75 -11.96 16.93
C ILE A 706 24.32 -12.38 16.54
N PRO A 707 23.89 -12.33 15.27
CA PRO A 707 22.54 -12.76 14.90
C PRO A 707 22.28 -14.23 15.24
N ASN A 708 23.25 -15.12 15.06
CA ASN A 708 23.12 -16.53 15.43
C ASN A 708 22.90 -16.71 16.95
N ALA A 709 23.62 -15.94 17.78
CA ALA A 709 23.46 -15.97 19.23
C ALA A 709 22.08 -15.48 19.67
N LEU A 710 21.48 -14.51 18.96
CA LEU A 710 20.11 -14.04 19.25
C LEU A 710 19.07 -15.10 18.92
N VAL A 711 19.20 -15.75 17.77
CA VAL A 711 18.34 -16.87 17.39
C VAL A 711 18.43 -18.00 18.42
N ALA A 712 19.65 -18.38 18.82
CA ALA A 712 19.87 -19.41 19.85
C ALA A 712 19.27 -19.06 21.22
N ALA A 713 19.23 -17.77 21.57
CA ALA A 713 18.60 -17.27 22.79
C ALA A 713 17.06 -17.17 22.69
N GLY A 714 16.46 -17.44 21.53
CA GLY A 714 15.02 -17.25 21.29
C GLY A 714 14.60 -15.79 21.12
N ALA A 715 15.55 -14.88 20.91
CA ALA A 715 15.30 -13.47 20.61
C ALA A 715 15.06 -13.30 19.10
N LEU A 716 13.84 -13.64 18.65
CA LEU A 716 13.46 -13.74 17.24
C LEU A 716 12.85 -12.45 16.66
N GLY A 717 13.00 -11.31 17.33
CA GLY A 717 12.48 -10.02 16.90
C GLY A 717 11.08 -9.72 17.42
N ARG A 718 10.23 -9.11 16.60
CA ARG A 718 8.91 -8.61 17.01
C ARG A 718 7.98 -9.71 17.51
N LYS A 719 8.04 -10.89 16.91
CA LYS A 719 7.15 -12.03 17.26
C LYS A 719 7.42 -12.60 18.66
N THR A 720 8.63 -12.43 19.18
CA THR A 720 9.02 -12.78 20.56
C THR A 720 9.18 -11.55 21.46
N ARG A 721 8.91 -10.36 20.92
CA ARG A 721 9.08 -9.05 21.58
C ARG A 721 10.53 -8.71 21.97
N GLU A 722 11.50 -9.48 21.51
CA GLU A 722 12.92 -9.31 21.77
C GLU A 722 13.75 -9.82 20.58
N GLY A 723 14.69 -9.00 20.13
CA GLY A 723 15.65 -9.26 19.05
C GLY A 723 16.74 -8.19 19.09
N TRP A 724 17.01 -7.53 17.97
CA TRP A 724 17.87 -6.33 17.93
C TRP A 724 17.30 -5.21 18.81
N TYR A 725 15.97 -5.13 18.90
CA TYR A 725 15.25 -4.24 19.78
C TYR A 725 14.34 -5.03 20.74
N LYS A 726 13.85 -4.33 21.77
CA LYS A 726 12.76 -4.80 22.63
C LYS A 726 11.45 -4.16 22.20
N TYR A 727 10.34 -4.89 22.32
CA TYR A 727 9.02 -4.40 21.89
C TYR A 727 8.03 -4.42 23.04
N LEU A 728 7.46 -3.24 23.32
CA LEU A 728 6.47 -3.03 24.37
C LEU A 728 5.10 -2.75 23.78
N THR A 729 4.05 -3.17 24.48
CA THR A 729 2.69 -2.70 24.23
C THR A 729 2.54 -1.25 24.67
N PRO A 730 1.56 -0.50 24.13
CA PRO A 730 1.27 0.86 24.59
C PRO A 730 0.97 0.93 26.10
N GLN A 731 0.30 -0.09 26.65
CA GLN A 731 0.01 -0.17 28.08
C GLN A 731 1.30 -0.27 28.92
N GLU A 732 2.20 -1.19 28.58
CA GLU A 732 3.48 -1.35 29.29
C GLU A 732 4.39 -0.11 29.14
N ALA A 733 4.41 0.49 27.95
CA ALA A 733 5.13 1.74 27.71
C ALA A 733 4.56 2.89 28.56
N SER A 734 3.24 2.97 28.70
CA SER A 734 2.57 3.98 29.53
C SER A 734 2.81 3.77 31.03
N LEU A 735 2.89 2.52 31.50
CA LEU A 735 3.24 2.18 32.88
C LEU A 735 4.68 2.61 33.21
N GLY A 736 5.61 2.40 32.28
CA GLY A 736 6.99 2.91 32.40
C GLY A 736 7.07 4.45 32.38
N TYR A 737 6.20 5.12 31.62
CA TYR A 737 6.09 6.59 31.60
C TYR A 737 5.44 7.17 32.87
N ARG A 738 4.43 6.50 33.44
CA ARG A 738 3.75 6.91 34.68
C ARG A 738 4.68 6.89 35.90
N LEU A 739 5.66 5.99 35.91
CA LEU A 739 6.71 5.95 36.95
C LEU A 739 7.74 7.10 36.82
N ARG A 740 7.78 7.81 35.69
CA ARG A 740 8.80 8.85 35.40
C ARG A 740 8.26 10.28 35.29
N HIS A 741 6.95 10.51 35.20
CA HIS A 741 6.42 11.85 34.97
C HIS A 741 5.08 12.11 35.69
N PRO A 742 5.05 12.89 36.80
CA PRO A 742 3.82 13.16 37.56
C PRO A 742 2.78 14.02 36.82
N ILE A 743 3.18 14.74 35.77
CA ILE A 743 2.37 15.83 35.17
C ILE A 743 1.60 15.38 33.89
N ALA A 744 1.99 14.25 33.27
CA ALA A 744 1.40 13.82 31.99
C ALA A 744 0.02 13.14 32.13
N SER A 745 -0.39 12.75 33.34
CA SER A 745 -1.71 12.15 33.59
C SER A 745 -2.87 13.12 33.37
N TRP A 746 -2.62 14.44 33.42
CA TRP A 746 -3.67 15.46 33.35
C TRP A 746 -4.03 15.90 31.91
N LEU A 747 -3.09 15.82 30.96
CA LEU A 747 -3.27 16.38 29.61
C LEU A 747 -3.95 15.43 28.60
N TRP A 748 -4.07 14.14 28.90
CA TRP A 748 -4.55 13.12 27.94
C TRP A 748 -5.74 12.29 28.40
N THR A 749 -6.26 12.51 29.62
CA THR A 749 -7.56 11.98 30.05
C THR A 749 -8.67 12.98 29.81
N GLY A 750 -8.82 13.42 28.55
CA GLY A 750 -9.99 14.16 28.06
C GLY A 750 -11.09 13.20 27.61
N SER A 751 -11.57 12.34 28.50
CA SER A 751 -12.75 11.50 28.28
C SER A 751 -13.37 11.17 29.63
N ALA A 752 -14.17 12.09 30.14
CA ALA A 752 -15.11 11.78 31.21
C ALA A 752 -16.17 10.82 30.64
N PRO A 753 -16.44 9.66 31.26
CA PRO A 753 -17.63 8.90 30.93
C PRO A 753 -18.84 9.63 31.53
N ASN A 754 -19.77 10.03 30.66
CA ASN A 754 -21.13 10.39 31.07
C ASN A 754 -21.74 9.21 31.86
N ARG A 755 -21.84 9.34 33.18
CA ARG A 755 -22.86 8.64 33.98
C ARG A 755 -23.85 9.68 34.48
N LEU A 756 -24.88 9.91 33.68
CA LEU A 756 -26.17 10.35 34.19
C LEU A 756 -26.82 9.12 34.82
N GLY A 757 -26.87 9.10 36.15
CA GLY A 757 -27.54 8.09 36.95
C GLY A 757 -28.05 8.77 38.21
N THR A 758 -29.36 8.88 38.26
CA THR A 758 -30.22 9.49 39.28
C THR A 758 -29.87 9.07 40.71
N GLY A 759 -30.03 10.01 41.65
CA GLY A 759 -29.62 9.85 43.02
C GLY A 759 -30.35 8.75 43.80
N ASN A 760 -29.67 8.26 44.83
CA ASN A 760 -30.30 8.06 46.13
C ASN A 760 -29.25 8.06 47.23
N THR A 761 -29.64 8.66 48.33
CA THR A 761 -28.93 8.86 49.59
C THR A 761 -28.72 7.56 50.36
N ALA A 762 -27.53 7.35 50.93
CA ALA A 762 -27.34 6.61 52.19
C ALA A 762 -25.94 6.88 52.77
N LYS A 763 -25.92 7.01 54.09
CA LYS A 763 -24.79 7.35 54.98
C LYS A 763 -23.90 6.13 55.26
N ASP A 764 -22.80 6.42 56.00
CA ASP A 764 -21.88 5.55 56.75
C ASP A 764 -20.51 5.43 56.07
N GLY A 765 -19.35 5.67 56.69
CA GLY A 765 -18.99 5.92 58.09
C GLY A 765 -17.65 5.23 58.40
N SER A 766 -16.69 5.97 58.95
CA SER A 766 -15.38 5.55 59.52
C SER A 766 -14.22 5.29 58.54
N ALA A 767 -12.95 5.50 58.87
CA ALA A 767 -12.25 6.34 59.86
C ALA A 767 -10.74 6.24 59.53
N ALA A 768 -9.98 7.20 60.06
CA ALA A 768 -8.56 7.48 59.84
C ALA A 768 -7.56 6.34 60.12
N GLY A 769 -6.36 6.48 59.52
CA GLY A 769 -5.16 5.73 59.88
C GLY A 769 -3.93 6.20 59.11
N ALA A 770 -3.40 7.39 59.47
CA ALA A 770 -2.13 7.91 58.97
C ALA A 770 -0.99 7.47 59.90
N THR A 771 0.07 6.87 59.35
CA THR A 771 1.38 6.72 60.01
C THR A 771 2.51 6.94 59.01
N THR A 772 2.98 8.19 59.04
CA THR A 772 4.35 8.70 58.95
C THR A 772 5.48 7.83 58.38
N ALA A 773 6.16 8.47 57.42
CA ALA A 773 7.49 8.15 56.94
C ALA A 773 8.57 8.19 58.03
N ALA A 774 9.33 7.10 58.15
CA ALA A 774 10.71 7.08 58.64
C ALA A 774 11.34 5.74 58.21
N GLY A 775 12.46 5.79 57.49
CA GLY A 775 13.24 4.60 57.11
C GLY A 775 13.70 4.56 55.66
N CYS A 776 14.29 5.64 55.15
CA CYS A 776 14.96 5.65 53.86
C CYS A 776 16.43 6.04 54.09
N ALA A 777 17.24 5.06 54.51
CA ALA A 777 18.72 5.10 54.45
C ALA A 777 19.31 3.84 55.11
N SER A 778 19.47 2.76 54.36
CA SER A 778 20.69 1.92 54.36
C SER A 778 20.46 0.74 53.41
N MET A 779 21.55 0.16 52.92
CA MET A 779 21.63 -0.97 51.98
C MET A 779 21.72 -0.62 50.49
N LEU A 780 22.72 0.20 50.17
CA LEU A 780 23.63 -0.08 49.07
C LEU A 780 24.93 -0.61 49.70
N LEU A 781 25.24 -1.88 49.43
CA LEU A 781 26.55 -2.57 49.51
C LEU A 781 26.29 -4.02 49.96
N ASP A 782 26.12 -4.92 49.00
CA ASP A 782 27.03 -6.07 48.92
C ASP A 782 26.85 -6.83 47.61
N ALA A 783 27.99 -7.08 46.97
CA ALA A 783 28.13 -7.90 45.79
C ALA A 783 28.76 -9.23 46.22
N SER A 784 28.03 -10.34 46.12
CA SER A 784 28.65 -11.64 45.85
C SER A 784 27.67 -12.62 45.19
N THR A 785 28.20 -13.15 44.10
CA THR A 785 27.79 -14.20 43.17
C THR A 785 27.31 -15.51 43.79
N THR A 786 26.08 -15.97 43.47
CA THR A 786 25.70 -17.30 42.87
C THR A 786 24.16 -17.47 42.79
N PRO A 787 23.62 -18.36 41.94
CA PRO A 787 22.59 -17.99 40.97
C PRO A 787 21.14 -18.35 41.36
N LEU A 788 20.21 -17.46 41.04
CA LEU A 788 18.78 -17.77 41.00
C LEU A 788 18.43 -18.46 39.68
N VAL A 789 18.54 -19.78 39.67
CA VAL A 789 17.88 -20.66 38.70
C VAL A 789 16.47 -20.96 39.21
N ALA A 790 15.50 -20.80 38.31
CA ALA A 790 14.17 -21.42 38.30
C ALA A 790 13.20 -21.07 39.44
N ALA A 791 12.40 -20.02 39.22
CA ALA A 791 10.96 -20.02 39.51
C ALA A 791 10.28 -18.78 38.90
N SER A 792 9.95 -18.82 37.60
CA SER A 792 8.62 -18.35 37.20
C SER A 792 8.15 -19.15 35.97
N SER A 793 7.11 -19.92 36.26
CA SER A 793 6.35 -20.81 35.41
C SER A 793 5.98 -20.21 34.05
N ALA A 794 6.30 -20.93 32.98
CA ALA A 794 5.46 -21.53 31.93
C ALA A 794 3.98 -21.09 31.69
N ALA A 795 3.44 -20.10 32.40
CA ALA A 795 2.05 -19.63 32.30
C ALA A 795 2.06 -18.11 32.07
N SER A 796 2.24 -17.70 30.80
CA SER A 796 1.92 -16.38 30.20
C SER A 796 2.80 -16.04 28.98
N ARG A 797 3.28 -17.04 28.22
CA ARG A 797 3.66 -16.81 26.81
C ARG A 797 2.38 -16.67 25.97
N GLU A 798 1.54 -15.69 26.29
CA GLU A 798 0.45 -15.26 25.42
C GLU A 798 1.09 -14.75 24.13
N ARG A 799 1.05 -15.57 23.07
CA ARG A 799 1.50 -15.19 21.73
C ARG A 799 0.46 -14.22 21.18
N TYR A 800 0.74 -12.93 21.36
CA TYR A 800 -0.07 -11.79 20.91
C TYR A 800 -0.45 -11.89 19.42
N PRO A 801 -1.56 -11.25 19.00
CA PRO A 801 -2.12 -11.42 17.66
C PRO A 801 -1.09 -11.06 16.59
N LEU A 802 -0.69 -12.09 15.82
CA LEU A 802 0.30 -12.11 14.74
C LEU A 802 0.07 -11.06 13.62
N VAL A 803 -1.00 -10.27 13.73
CA VAL A 803 -1.73 -9.67 12.61
C VAL A 803 -1.79 -8.13 12.69
N SER A 804 -1.53 -7.52 13.86
CA SER A 804 -1.45 -6.06 14.01
C SER A 804 -0.11 -5.65 14.60
N LEU A 805 0.94 -5.74 13.78
CA LEU A 805 2.33 -5.42 14.13
C LEU A 805 2.59 -3.91 14.34
N SER A 806 1.59 -3.05 14.10
CA SER A 806 1.71 -1.59 14.18
C SER A 806 1.50 -0.99 15.58
N SER A 807 1.13 -1.80 16.58
CA SER A 807 0.83 -1.30 17.94
C SER A 807 2.02 -1.39 18.90
N LEU A 808 3.10 -2.09 18.54
CA LEU A 808 4.25 -2.27 19.42
C LEU A 808 5.22 -1.09 19.34
N ILE A 809 5.66 -0.62 20.51
CA ILE A 809 6.64 0.45 20.68
C ILE A 809 8.03 -0.17 20.80
N ARG A 810 8.93 0.26 19.91
CA ARG A 810 10.31 -0.20 19.85
C ARG A 810 11.16 0.50 20.92
N GLN A 811 11.87 -0.28 21.73
CA GLN A 811 12.83 0.18 22.72
C GLN A 811 14.24 -0.34 22.41
N HIS A 812 15.24 0.48 22.72
CA HIS A 812 16.64 0.11 22.55
C HIS A 812 17.03 -1.11 23.42
N ASN A 813 17.85 -2.02 22.87
CA ASN A 813 18.32 -3.21 23.56
C ASN A 813 19.83 -3.11 23.88
N TYR A 814 20.16 -2.55 25.04
CA TYR A 814 21.56 -2.35 25.47
C TYR A 814 22.37 -3.66 25.55
N SER A 815 21.72 -4.81 25.79
CA SER A 815 22.40 -6.10 25.84
C SER A 815 23.11 -6.45 24.53
N ILE A 816 22.62 -5.93 23.41
CA ILE A 816 23.22 -6.14 22.09
C ILE A 816 24.51 -5.35 21.95
N GLU A 817 24.58 -4.12 22.45
CA GLU A 817 25.81 -3.32 22.38
C GLU A 817 26.95 -3.99 23.15
N TYR A 818 26.66 -4.54 24.34
CA TYR A 818 27.63 -5.33 25.09
C TYR A 818 28.10 -6.55 24.31
N ARG A 819 27.19 -7.29 23.67
CA ARG A 819 27.54 -8.44 22.81
C ARG A 819 28.40 -8.02 21.62
N THR A 820 28.10 -6.87 21.02
CA THR A 820 28.87 -6.32 19.90
C THR A 820 30.30 -5.98 20.34
N ILE A 821 30.47 -5.33 21.49
CA ILE A 821 31.80 -5.01 22.06
C ILE A 821 32.57 -6.29 22.42
N ASP A 822 31.92 -7.25 23.05
CA ASP A 822 32.51 -8.54 23.40
C ASP A 822 32.96 -9.32 22.15
N CYS A 823 32.13 -9.33 21.10
CA CYS A 823 32.44 -9.97 19.83
C CYS A 823 33.70 -9.36 19.18
N SER A 824 33.80 -8.02 19.13
CA SER A 824 35.01 -7.34 18.64
C SER A 824 36.26 -7.72 19.45
N LYS A 825 36.14 -7.78 20.79
CA LYS A 825 37.26 -8.17 21.67
C LYS A 825 37.71 -9.60 21.42
N ARG A 826 36.77 -10.56 21.35
CA ARG A 826 37.07 -11.97 21.08
C ARG A 826 37.75 -12.18 19.73
N ARG A 827 37.32 -11.42 18.72
CA ARG A 827 37.89 -11.47 17.36
C ARG A 827 39.14 -10.63 17.17
N ARG A 828 39.59 -9.90 18.21
CA ARG A 828 40.74 -8.99 18.17
C ARG A 828 40.60 -7.92 17.07
N VAL A 829 39.38 -7.48 16.82
CA VAL A 829 39.10 -6.39 15.88
C VAL A 829 39.19 -5.06 16.61
N THR A 830 40.06 -4.17 16.15
CA THR A 830 40.17 -2.81 16.66
C THR A 830 38.96 -2.00 16.20
N ARG A 831 38.12 -1.60 17.16
CA ARG A 831 36.94 -0.78 16.87
C ARG A 831 37.34 0.64 16.43
N ARG A 832 36.65 1.20 15.45
CA ARG A 832 36.85 2.55 14.92
C ARG A 832 35.54 3.34 14.78
N PRO A 833 35.58 4.68 14.71
CA PRO A 833 34.42 5.47 14.35
C PRO A 833 34.07 5.33 12.87
N PHE A 834 32.80 5.63 12.53
CA PHE A 834 32.25 5.60 11.19
C PHE A 834 31.52 6.92 10.92
N CYS A 835 31.71 7.49 9.73
CA CYS A 835 30.86 8.57 9.25
C CYS A 835 29.58 8.01 8.63
N GLU A 836 28.54 8.84 8.59
CA GLU A 836 27.21 8.51 8.10
C GLU A 836 27.25 8.06 6.63
N GLU A 837 28.07 8.71 5.80
CA GLU A 837 28.22 8.38 4.38
C GLU A 837 28.83 6.99 4.19
N GLU A 838 29.82 6.60 5.00
CA GLU A 838 30.41 5.27 4.89
C GLU A 838 29.39 4.17 5.18
N ILE A 839 28.60 4.34 6.25
CA ILE A 839 27.56 3.38 6.63
C ILE A 839 26.58 3.18 5.47
N PHE A 840 26.13 4.28 4.88
CA PHE A 840 25.20 4.24 3.75
C PHE A 840 25.84 3.67 2.48
N GLU A 841 27.00 4.17 2.06
CA GLU A 841 27.66 3.75 0.82
C GLU A 841 28.02 2.26 0.87
N ARG A 842 28.50 1.74 2.01
CA ARG A 842 28.80 0.30 2.14
C ARG A 842 27.56 -0.57 1.94
N ILE A 843 26.43 -0.21 2.56
CA ILE A 843 25.18 -0.98 2.44
C ILE A 843 24.61 -0.85 1.03
N VAL A 844 24.39 0.39 0.58
CA VAL A 844 23.63 0.66 -0.66
C VAL A 844 24.43 0.30 -1.90
N PHE A 845 25.74 0.55 -1.95
CA PHE A 845 26.53 0.19 -3.14
C PHE A 845 26.72 -1.31 -3.27
N ALA A 846 26.84 -2.05 -2.16
CA ALA A 846 26.82 -3.50 -2.20
C ALA A 846 25.47 -4.03 -2.73
N MET A 847 24.34 -3.43 -2.32
CA MET A 847 23.02 -3.76 -2.88
C MET A 847 22.92 -3.43 -4.37
N ILE A 848 23.40 -2.27 -4.83
CA ILE A 848 23.40 -1.90 -6.26
C ILE A 848 24.22 -2.90 -7.08
N ASN A 849 25.37 -3.32 -6.55
CA ASN A 849 26.19 -4.35 -7.19
C ASN A 849 25.45 -5.68 -7.32
N GLU A 850 24.73 -6.09 -6.28
CA GLU A 850 23.93 -7.30 -6.30
C GLU A 850 22.75 -7.18 -7.27
N ALA A 851 22.10 -6.01 -7.34
CA ALA A 851 21.06 -5.72 -8.32
C ALA A 851 21.56 -5.86 -9.76
N ALA A 852 22.78 -5.39 -10.06
CA ALA A 852 23.37 -5.55 -11.38
C ALA A 852 23.64 -7.01 -11.74
N LYS A 853 24.06 -7.85 -10.79
CA LYS A 853 24.20 -9.31 -11.00
C LYS A 853 22.85 -9.98 -11.27
N ILE A 854 21.83 -9.65 -10.46
CA ILE A 854 20.46 -10.17 -10.60
C ILE A 854 19.90 -9.85 -12.00
N MET A 855 20.12 -8.63 -12.48
CA MET A 855 19.73 -8.21 -13.84
C MET A 855 20.53 -8.93 -14.92
N ALA A 856 21.85 -9.07 -14.75
CA ALA A 856 22.72 -9.79 -15.68
C ALA A 856 22.35 -11.28 -15.81
N ASP A 857 21.85 -11.89 -14.72
CA ASP A 857 21.35 -13.28 -14.70
C ASP A 857 19.97 -13.45 -15.34
N GLY A 858 19.29 -12.35 -15.67
CA GLY A 858 17.93 -12.38 -16.18
C GLY A 858 16.91 -12.89 -15.17
N ILE A 859 17.19 -12.81 -13.86
CA ILE A 859 16.24 -13.18 -12.79
C ILE A 859 15.00 -12.28 -12.88
N VAL A 860 15.20 -11.00 -13.15
CA VAL A 860 14.16 -10.04 -13.50
C VAL A 860 14.52 -9.37 -14.81
N THR A 861 13.51 -8.90 -15.54
CA THR A 861 13.71 -8.24 -16.82
C THR A 861 13.85 -6.74 -16.69
N ASN A 862 13.29 -6.12 -15.64
CA ASN A 862 13.25 -4.67 -15.52
C ASN A 862 13.88 -4.23 -14.21
N ALA A 863 14.78 -3.24 -14.27
CA ALA A 863 15.37 -2.62 -13.08
C ALA A 863 14.29 -1.99 -12.15
N ALA A 864 13.17 -1.57 -12.72
CA ALA A 864 12.02 -1.05 -12.00
C ALA A 864 11.39 -2.06 -11.01
N ASP A 865 11.53 -3.36 -11.28
CA ASP A 865 11.09 -4.43 -10.38
C ASP A 865 11.95 -4.41 -9.09
N ILE A 866 13.27 -4.26 -9.25
CA ILE A 866 14.21 -4.12 -8.12
C ILE A 866 13.93 -2.83 -7.34
N ASP A 867 13.61 -1.73 -8.03
CA ASP A 867 13.24 -0.47 -7.39
C ASP A 867 12.01 -0.66 -6.48
N CYS A 868 10.95 -1.30 -6.97
CA CYS A 868 9.77 -1.63 -6.17
C CYS A 868 10.12 -2.49 -4.94
N ILE A 869 11.00 -3.50 -5.09
CA ILE A 869 11.45 -4.33 -3.96
C ILE A 869 12.21 -3.50 -2.92
N SER A 870 13.11 -2.64 -3.38
CA SER A 870 13.91 -1.80 -2.48
C SER A 870 13.05 -0.84 -1.65
N VAL A 871 12.02 -0.25 -2.26
CA VAL A 871 11.14 0.72 -1.58
C VAL A 871 10.11 0.03 -0.70
N TYR A 872 9.33 -0.90 -1.26
CA TYR A 872 8.19 -1.50 -0.54
C TYR A 872 8.60 -2.67 0.36
N GLY A 873 9.70 -3.35 0.05
CA GLY A 873 10.25 -4.45 0.86
C GLY A 873 11.21 -3.96 1.94
N PHE A 874 12.16 -3.08 1.58
CA PHE A 874 13.26 -2.68 2.48
C PHE A 874 13.17 -1.25 3.01
N GLY A 875 12.21 -0.48 2.50
CA GLY A 875 11.95 0.87 3.00
C GLY A 875 12.85 1.95 2.43
N PHE A 876 13.49 1.71 1.28
CA PHE A 876 14.25 2.75 0.55
C PHE A 876 13.36 3.99 0.28
N PRO A 877 13.90 5.23 0.35
CA PRO A 877 13.11 6.45 0.15
C PRO A 877 12.50 6.54 -1.26
N ALA A 878 11.16 6.45 -1.34
CA ALA A 878 10.42 6.47 -2.62
C ALA A 878 10.64 7.76 -3.44
N TRP A 879 10.93 8.89 -2.80
CA TRP A 879 11.23 10.16 -3.47
C TRP A 879 12.63 10.22 -4.10
N LYS A 880 13.46 9.20 -3.86
CA LYS A 880 14.70 8.93 -4.60
C LYS A 880 14.53 7.82 -5.64
N GLY A 881 13.28 7.42 -5.91
CA GLY A 881 12.92 6.38 -6.86
C GLY A 881 13.05 5.03 -6.17
N GLY A 882 14.13 4.33 -6.44
CA GLY A 882 14.48 3.04 -5.87
C GLY A 882 15.98 2.81 -6.06
N LEU A 883 16.47 1.63 -5.72
CA LEU A 883 17.90 1.32 -5.75
C LEU A 883 18.58 1.57 -7.11
N CYS A 884 17.98 1.07 -8.20
CA CYS A 884 18.51 1.20 -9.56
C CYS A 884 18.29 2.63 -10.09
N TYR A 885 17.10 3.22 -9.87
CA TYR A 885 16.84 4.61 -10.24
C TYR A 885 17.81 5.58 -9.53
N TYR A 886 18.10 5.34 -8.25
CA TYR A 886 19.06 6.12 -7.47
C TYR A 886 20.47 6.00 -8.06
N ALA A 887 20.89 4.80 -8.46
CA ALA A 887 22.18 4.58 -9.13
C ALA A 887 22.27 5.35 -10.45
N ASP A 888 21.19 5.38 -11.23
CA ASP A 888 21.13 6.02 -12.53
C ASP A 888 21.08 7.55 -12.46
N HIS A 889 20.24 8.11 -11.59
CA HIS A 889 19.86 9.52 -11.64
C HIS A 889 20.34 10.37 -10.46
N VAL A 890 20.70 9.76 -9.33
CA VAL A 890 21.01 10.50 -8.09
C VAL A 890 22.48 10.32 -7.69
N ALA A 891 22.97 9.09 -7.61
CA ALA A 891 24.37 8.80 -7.29
C ALA A 891 25.28 8.86 -8.51
N GLY A 892 24.80 8.31 -9.64
CA GLY A 892 25.58 8.09 -10.86
C GLY A 892 26.42 6.82 -10.80
N ILE A 893 26.35 5.99 -11.86
CA ILE A 893 27.06 4.71 -11.95
C ILE A 893 28.57 4.87 -11.75
N ASP A 894 29.17 5.91 -12.32
CA ASP A 894 30.60 6.17 -12.18
C ASP A 894 31.02 6.39 -10.71
N LYS A 895 30.25 7.16 -9.95
CA LYS A 895 30.50 7.37 -8.51
C LYS A 895 30.42 6.04 -7.76
N VAL A 896 29.37 5.25 -8.03
CA VAL A 896 29.15 3.95 -7.37
C VAL A 896 30.36 3.04 -7.60
N VAL A 897 30.79 2.86 -8.85
CA VAL A 897 31.91 1.97 -9.18
C VAL A 897 33.22 2.46 -8.57
N ARG A 898 33.54 3.76 -8.68
CA ARG A 898 34.76 4.32 -8.08
C ARG A 898 34.80 4.15 -6.57
N LYS A 899 33.69 4.43 -5.88
CA LYS A 899 33.61 4.26 -4.41
C LYS A 899 33.71 2.80 -3.99
N MET A 900 33.08 1.88 -4.72
CA MET A 900 33.23 0.45 -4.47
C MET A 900 34.70 0.00 -4.58
N GLN A 901 35.43 0.47 -5.59
CA GLN A 901 36.87 0.18 -5.73
C GLN A 901 37.71 0.77 -4.60
N VAL A 902 37.31 1.92 -4.04
CA VAL A 902 37.96 2.51 -2.86
C VAL A 902 37.71 1.63 -1.63
N TYR A 903 36.47 1.23 -1.36
CA TYR A 903 36.14 0.35 -0.23
C TYR A 903 36.80 -1.02 -0.36
N GLN A 904 36.80 -1.61 -1.55
CA GLN A 904 37.48 -2.87 -1.79
C GLN A 904 38.99 -2.79 -1.51
N ARG A 905 39.66 -1.69 -1.91
CA ARG A 905 41.09 -1.47 -1.62
C ARG A 905 41.36 -1.24 -0.13
N ALA A 906 40.47 -0.55 0.56
CA ALA A 906 40.63 -0.21 1.97
C ALA A 906 40.32 -1.38 2.91
N LEU A 907 39.30 -2.18 2.59
CA LEU A 907 38.77 -3.25 3.46
C LEU A 907 39.17 -4.66 3.00
N GLY A 908 39.59 -4.82 1.75
CA GLY A 908 39.87 -6.12 1.14
C GLY A 908 38.63 -6.83 0.60
N SER A 909 38.87 -7.85 -0.24
CA SER A 909 37.81 -8.66 -0.88
C SER A 909 37.06 -9.56 0.10
N GLU A 910 37.63 -9.85 1.27
CA GLU A 910 37.00 -10.65 2.33
C GLU A 910 35.88 -9.89 3.04
N GLU A 911 35.83 -8.56 2.91
CA GLU A 911 34.87 -7.71 3.61
C GLU A 911 33.94 -6.93 2.67
N PHE A 912 34.47 -6.40 1.55
CA PHE A 912 33.68 -5.61 0.62
C PHE A 912 33.79 -6.13 -0.82
N PRO A 913 32.66 -6.35 -1.54
CA PRO A 913 32.70 -6.93 -2.87
C PRO A 913 33.26 -5.96 -3.92
N ALA A 914 33.96 -6.52 -4.91
CA ALA A 914 34.33 -5.79 -6.11
C ALA A 914 33.09 -5.35 -6.91
N PRO A 915 33.15 -4.25 -7.68
CA PRO A 915 32.11 -3.97 -8.67
C PRO A 915 32.07 -5.11 -9.70
N CYS A 916 30.87 -5.65 -9.95
CA CYS A 916 30.64 -6.74 -10.90
C CYS A 916 30.86 -6.27 -12.35
N LEU A 917 30.94 -7.22 -13.28
CA LEU A 917 31.19 -6.93 -14.69
C LEU A 917 30.14 -6.00 -15.29
N ALA A 918 28.86 -6.22 -15.00
CA ALA A 918 27.78 -5.37 -15.52
C ALA A 918 27.93 -3.89 -15.09
N LEU A 919 28.26 -3.61 -13.83
CA LEU A 919 28.50 -2.24 -13.37
C LEU A 919 29.74 -1.60 -14.02
N ARG A 920 30.82 -2.36 -14.19
CA ARG A 920 32.01 -1.87 -14.89
C ARG A 920 31.72 -1.54 -16.34
N GLU A 921 30.96 -2.40 -17.01
CA GLU A 921 30.52 -2.17 -18.39
C GLU A 921 29.65 -0.92 -18.50
N MET A 922 28.70 -0.74 -17.57
CA MET A 922 27.89 0.49 -17.51
C MET A 922 28.75 1.74 -17.33
N GLN A 923 29.75 1.69 -16.43
CA GLN A 923 30.68 2.81 -16.25
C GLN A 923 31.46 3.12 -17.53
N VAL A 924 32.05 2.11 -18.18
CA VAL A 924 32.88 2.29 -19.39
C VAL A 924 32.06 2.82 -20.56
N LYS A 925 30.82 2.33 -20.72
CA LYS A 925 29.94 2.72 -21.84
C LYS A 925 29.08 3.95 -21.56
N GLY A 926 29.16 4.53 -20.36
CA GLY A 926 28.26 5.61 -19.94
C GLY A 926 26.78 5.20 -19.93
N MET A 927 26.51 3.91 -19.68
CA MET A 927 25.17 3.34 -19.64
C MET A 927 24.58 3.40 -18.23
N THR A 928 23.26 3.30 -18.17
CA THR A 928 22.46 3.19 -16.95
C THR A 928 21.82 1.81 -16.85
N PHE A 929 21.26 1.44 -15.69
CA PHE A 929 20.42 0.25 -15.57
C PHE A 929 19.29 0.30 -16.59
N ALA A 930 18.66 1.47 -16.75
CA ALA A 930 17.59 1.70 -17.69
C ALA A 930 18.00 1.61 -19.16
N SER A 931 19.28 1.76 -19.54
CA SER A 931 19.75 1.66 -20.93
C SER A 931 20.40 0.32 -21.25
N MET A 932 21.07 -0.32 -20.28
CA MET A 932 21.77 -1.60 -20.47
C MET A 932 20.79 -2.77 -20.61
N PHE A 933 19.69 -2.75 -19.85
CA PHE A 933 18.75 -3.87 -19.75
C PHE A 933 17.38 -3.55 -20.38
N LYS A 934 17.35 -2.80 -21.49
CA LYS A 934 16.11 -2.49 -22.22
C LYS A 934 15.56 -3.64 -23.03
#